data_AF-G3GU00-F1
#
_entry.id   AF-G3GU00-F1
#
_cell.length_a   1.000
_cell.length_b   1.000
_cell.length_c   1.000
_cell.angle_alpha   90.00
_cell.angle_beta   90.00
_cell.angle_gamma   90.00
#
_symmetry.space_group_name_H-M   'P 1'
#
loop_
_entity.id
_entity.type
_entity.pdbx_description
1 polymer ?
#
loop_
_entity_poly.entity_id
_entity_poly.type
_entity_poly.pdbx_seq_one_letter_code
_entity_poly.pdbx_strand_id
1 'polypeptide(L)'
;EALQRIISTLANKNDEIQNFIDTLNHTLKGLQENSSNILSELEEEFDSLYSMLDDVKESMVSSIKQEQVRKSQELQSQLSQCNNALENSEELLEFATRSLDIKEPEEFSKCHSLGLFSVIQDCTQQYRVTMASAFRLSLKPKVSENMTHLMVDFSQERQMLQTLKFLPVPKAPEIDPVECLVADNSVTVAWRMPEEDNKIDHFVMEYRKTNFDGLPRVKDERCWEMIDNIKGSEYTLSGLKFDSKYMNFRVRACNKAVAGEYSDPVTLETKGDTAIENGQHYWEVKAQKDCKSYSVGVAYKTLGKFDQLGKTNTSWCIHVNSWLQNTFAAKHNNKVKVLDVPVPEKIGVFCDFDGACVEKKKVTGKWRNFGGKLPKMLLRSYMSKNGTGSSKSKGNRIGFDSTQWDGWFPIAENMGFQCLKIESKDPRLDGIDSLSGTEIPLHYVCKLATHAVHVVVFHERSGNYLWHGHLRLKGHMDRKFVPFRKLQFGRYPGAFDRPELQQVTIDGLDVLIPKDPGHFLEEVPHSRFIECRYKEARAFLQQYLDDNSVDAMAFRKRAKELLQLAAKTLNELGVPFWLSSGTCLGWYRQCSIIPYSKDVDLGIFIQDYKPDIILAFQNAGLPLKHKFGKVEDSLELSFQGKDDVKLDIFFFYEETDHMWNGGTQAKTGKKFKYLFPKFTLCWTEFVDMKVHVPCETVDYIEANYGKTWKIPVQTWDWKSSPPNVQPNGIWPISEWDEVIQLY
;
A
#
# COMPACT_ATOMS: atom_id res chain seq x y z
N GLU A 1 51.01 -47.64 2.31
CA GLU A 1 49.65 -47.70 1.72
C GLU A 1 48.64 -46.75 2.36
N ALA A 2 48.30 -46.85 3.65
CA ALA A 2 47.32 -45.94 4.28
C ALA A 2 47.69 -44.45 4.14
N LEU A 3 48.97 -44.12 4.36
CA LEU A 3 49.49 -42.75 4.18
C LEU A 3 49.37 -42.27 2.71
N GLN A 4 49.62 -43.15 1.73
CA GLN A 4 49.48 -42.81 0.30
C GLN A 4 48.01 -42.54 -0.09
N ARG A 5 47.06 -43.28 0.49
CA ARG A 5 45.62 -43.00 0.28
C ARG A 5 45.25 -41.63 0.86
N ILE A 6 45.72 -41.31 2.07
CA ILE A 6 45.47 -40.00 2.70
C ILE A 6 46.07 -38.87 1.86
N ILE A 7 47.31 -39.02 1.38
CA ILE A 7 47.97 -38.03 0.52
C ILE A 7 47.19 -37.82 -0.79
N SER A 8 46.73 -38.89 -1.44
CA SER A 8 45.93 -38.78 -2.67
C SER A 8 44.58 -38.12 -2.43
N THR A 9 43.91 -38.42 -1.32
CA THR A 9 42.64 -37.75 -0.96
C THR A 9 42.84 -36.27 -0.66
N LEU A 10 43.91 -35.90 0.05
CA LEU A 10 44.25 -34.50 0.32
C LEU A 10 44.63 -33.74 -0.94
N ALA A 11 45.37 -34.37 -1.87
CA ALA A 11 45.70 -33.75 -3.15
C ALA A 11 44.43 -33.45 -3.98
N ASN A 12 43.54 -34.43 -4.14
CA ASN A 12 42.26 -34.22 -4.84
C ASN A 12 41.40 -33.15 -4.15
N LYS A 13 41.40 -33.11 -2.81
CA LYS A 13 40.63 -32.11 -2.07
C LYS A 13 41.23 -30.71 -2.22
N ASN A 14 42.55 -30.58 -2.28
CA ASN A 14 43.22 -29.32 -2.57
C ASN A 14 42.89 -28.82 -3.98
N ASP A 15 42.86 -29.70 -4.98
CA ASP A 15 42.48 -29.34 -6.35
C ASP A 15 41.01 -28.89 -6.43
N GLU A 16 40.10 -29.56 -5.72
CA GLU A 16 38.70 -29.11 -5.60
C GLU A 16 38.59 -27.73 -4.93
N ILE A 17 39.36 -27.49 -3.86
CA ILE A 17 39.37 -26.20 -3.16
C ILE A 17 39.93 -25.11 -4.08
N GLN A 18 40.98 -25.39 -4.84
CA GLN A 18 41.58 -24.42 -5.76
C GLN A 18 40.60 -24.05 -6.90
N ASN A 19 39.94 -25.03 -7.50
CA ASN A 19 38.90 -24.78 -8.51
C ASN A 19 37.72 -23.98 -7.94
N PHE A 20 37.35 -24.22 -6.69
CA PHE A 20 36.31 -23.46 -6.01
C PHE A 20 36.73 -22.00 -5.75
N ILE A 21 37.98 -21.78 -5.32
CA ILE A 21 38.55 -20.43 -5.15
C ILE A 21 38.55 -19.68 -6.49
N ASP A 22 38.94 -20.32 -7.60
CA ASP A 22 38.96 -19.70 -8.92
C ASP A 22 37.55 -19.34 -9.39
N THR A 23 36.56 -20.20 -9.10
CA THR A 23 35.13 -19.92 -9.35
C THR A 23 34.67 -18.70 -8.55
N LEU A 24 34.99 -18.64 -7.25
CA LEU A 24 34.63 -17.51 -6.40
C LEU A 24 35.27 -16.20 -6.87
N ASN A 25 36.53 -16.22 -7.29
CA ASN A 25 37.22 -15.06 -7.83
C ASN A 25 36.57 -14.57 -9.15
N HIS A 26 36.19 -15.49 -10.03
CA HIS A 26 35.49 -15.14 -11.27
C HIS A 26 34.11 -14.54 -10.99
N THR A 27 33.34 -15.12 -10.06
CA THR A 27 32.04 -14.58 -9.64
C THR A 27 32.18 -13.20 -8.98
N LEU A 28 33.20 -13.00 -8.14
CA LEU A 28 33.46 -11.71 -7.50
C LEU A 28 33.78 -10.63 -8.53
N LYS A 29 34.63 -10.94 -9.52
CA LYS A 29 34.95 -10.02 -10.61
C LYS A 29 33.71 -9.66 -11.44
N GLY A 30 32.90 -10.66 -11.80
CA GLY A 30 31.63 -10.43 -12.51
C GLY A 30 30.65 -9.57 -11.71
N LEU A 31 30.59 -9.75 -10.39
CA LEU A 31 29.77 -8.90 -9.52
C LEU A 31 30.25 -7.45 -9.50
N GLN A 32 31.57 -7.22 -9.42
CA GLN A 32 32.16 -5.88 -9.44
C GLN A 32 31.85 -5.16 -10.76
N GLU A 33 32.10 -5.80 -11.90
CA GLU A 33 31.82 -5.23 -13.23
C GLU A 33 30.32 -4.94 -13.41
N ASN A 34 29.46 -5.89 -13.06
CA ASN A 34 28.01 -5.72 -13.17
C ASN A 34 27.48 -4.59 -12.26
N SER A 35 27.99 -4.49 -11.02
CA SER A 35 27.60 -3.42 -10.10
C SER A 35 27.99 -2.02 -10.60
N SER A 36 29.18 -1.90 -11.22
CA SER A 36 29.64 -0.65 -11.80
C SER A 36 28.78 -0.22 -12.99
N ASN A 37 28.36 -1.17 -13.83
CA ASN A 37 27.49 -0.88 -14.97
C ASN A 37 26.10 -0.39 -14.50
N ILE A 38 25.50 -1.08 -13.53
CA ILE A 38 24.18 -0.70 -12.98
C ILE A 38 24.23 0.67 -12.32
N LEU A 39 25.33 1.03 -11.64
CA LEU A 39 25.51 2.37 -11.08
C LEU A 39 25.55 3.44 -12.17
N SER A 40 26.30 3.20 -13.26
CA SER A 40 26.37 4.13 -14.40
C SER A 40 25.00 4.31 -15.06
N GLU A 41 24.25 3.23 -15.30
CA GLU A 41 22.90 3.30 -15.88
C GLU A 41 21.92 4.07 -14.98
N LEU A 42 22.03 3.92 -13.65
CA LEU A 42 21.21 4.65 -12.70
C LEU A 42 21.49 6.16 -12.75
N GLU A 43 22.76 6.55 -12.80
CA GLU A 43 23.17 7.95 -12.90
C GLU A 43 22.64 8.59 -14.20
N GLU A 44 22.73 7.89 -15.34
CA GLU A 44 22.21 8.38 -16.63
C GLU A 44 20.69 8.63 -16.62
N GLU A 45 19.91 7.74 -15.98
CA GLU A 45 18.46 7.90 -15.85
C GLU A 45 18.07 9.11 -14.96
N PHE A 46 18.82 9.35 -13.87
CA PHE A 46 18.60 10.54 -13.04
C PHE A 46 19.00 11.83 -13.75
N ASP A 47 20.10 11.85 -14.49
CA ASP A 47 20.51 13.00 -15.29
C ASP A 47 19.47 13.37 -16.36
N SER A 48 18.85 12.36 -16.97
CA SER A 48 17.72 12.56 -17.90
C SER A 48 16.52 13.22 -17.20
N LEU A 49 16.14 12.76 -16.00
CA LEU A 49 15.07 13.35 -15.20
C LEU A 49 15.38 14.80 -14.79
N TYR A 50 16.62 15.09 -14.39
CA TYR A 50 17.03 16.45 -14.05
C TYR A 50 16.95 17.40 -15.24
N SER A 51 17.38 16.97 -16.42
CA SER A 51 17.28 17.78 -17.65
C SER A 51 15.84 18.16 -17.97
N MET A 52 14.91 17.19 -17.90
CA MET A 52 13.50 17.45 -18.15
C MET A 52 12.88 18.42 -17.13
N LEU A 53 13.26 18.31 -15.86
CA LEU A 53 12.76 19.21 -14.81
C LEU A 53 13.27 20.65 -14.99
N ASP A 54 14.52 20.83 -15.41
CA ASP A 54 15.07 22.16 -15.64
C ASP A 54 14.42 22.82 -16.86
N ASP A 55 14.17 22.09 -17.95
CA ASP A 55 13.43 22.59 -19.11
C ASP A 55 12.02 23.08 -18.73
N VAL A 56 11.29 22.32 -17.90
CA VAL A 56 9.96 22.69 -17.40
C VAL A 56 10.04 23.96 -16.55
N LYS A 57 11.04 24.06 -15.67
CA LYS A 57 11.28 25.22 -14.82
C LYS A 57 11.59 26.47 -15.65
N GLU A 58 12.47 26.38 -16.65
CA GLU A 58 12.79 27.51 -17.54
C GLU A 58 11.55 28.01 -18.28
N SER A 59 10.74 27.09 -18.81
CA SER A 59 9.48 27.40 -19.48
C SER A 59 8.50 28.16 -18.56
N MET A 60 8.26 27.66 -17.35
CA MET A 60 7.36 28.31 -16.38
C MET A 60 7.85 29.69 -15.94
N VAL A 61 9.16 29.83 -15.70
CA VAL A 61 9.78 31.13 -15.38
C VAL A 61 9.60 32.13 -16.52
N SER A 62 9.74 31.69 -17.77
CA SER A 62 9.50 32.53 -18.95
C SER A 62 8.05 33.04 -19.00
N SER A 63 7.06 32.16 -18.75
CA SER A 63 5.64 32.56 -18.72
C SER A 63 5.34 33.62 -17.64
N ILE A 64 5.90 33.47 -16.44
CA ILE A 64 5.72 34.46 -15.36
C ILE A 64 6.35 35.81 -15.75
N LYS A 65 7.56 35.80 -16.30
CA LYS A 65 8.24 37.03 -16.75
C LYS A 65 7.48 37.73 -17.86
N GLN A 66 6.94 36.99 -18.83
CA GLN A 66 6.14 37.56 -19.91
C GLN A 66 4.87 38.24 -19.39
N GLU A 67 4.13 37.58 -18.48
CA GLU A 67 2.90 38.15 -17.92
C GLU A 67 3.18 39.37 -17.02
N GLN A 68 4.31 39.37 -16.27
CA GLN A 68 4.78 40.54 -15.54
C GLN A 68 5.03 41.72 -16.48
N VAL A 69 5.82 41.51 -17.55
CA VAL A 69 6.14 42.56 -18.54
C VAL A 69 4.86 43.11 -19.17
N ARG A 70 3.94 42.23 -19.59
CA ARG A 70 2.67 42.61 -20.22
C ARG A 70 1.83 43.51 -19.31
N LYS A 71 1.65 43.12 -18.04
CA LYS A 71 0.87 43.92 -17.07
C LYS A 71 1.57 45.24 -16.73
N SER A 72 2.89 45.23 -16.56
CA SER A 72 3.66 46.45 -16.30
C SER A 72 3.56 47.45 -17.46
N GLN A 73 3.63 46.98 -18.71
CA GLN A 73 3.47 47.84 -19.89
C GLN A 73 2.07 48.47 -19.98
N GLU A 74 1.01 47.71 -19.70
CA GLU A 74 -0.36 48.25 -19.72
C GLU A 74 -0.56 49.32 -18.62
N LEU A 75 -0.03 49.09 -17.41
CA LEU A 75 -0.08 50.07 -16.33
C LEU A 75 0.72 51.33 -16.66
N GLN A 76 1.93 51.19 -17.22
CA GLN A 76 2.76 52.33 -17.64
C GLN A 76 2.06 53.15 -18.75
N SER A 77 1.43 52.49 -19.71
CA SER A 77 0.65 53.16 -20.76
C SER A 77 -0.54 53.93 -20.18
N GLN A 78 -1.29 53.32 -19.25
CA GLN A 78 -2.40 53.98 -18.58
C GLN A 78 -1.93 55.18 -17.74
N LEU A 79 -0.80 55.06 -17.05
CA LEU A 79 -0.20 56.13 -16.25
C LEU A 79 0.21 57.33 -17.13
N SER A 80 0.86 57.07 -18.27
CA SER A 80 1.19 58.13 -19.23
C SER A 80 -0.04 58.85 -19.78
N GLN A 81 -1.11 58.11 -20.08
CA GLN A 81 -2.38 58.71 -20.52
C GLN A 81 -3.02 59.59 -19.44
N CYS A 82 -2.99 59.14 -18.18
CA CYS A 82 -3.50 59.91 -17.04
C CYS A 82 -2.69 61.19 -16.82
N ASN A 83 -1.35 61.11 -16.86
CA ASN A 83 -0.49 62.28 -16.69
C ASN A 83 -0.71 63.33 -17.78
N ASN A 84 -0.76 62.92 -19.06
CA ASN A 84 -0.99 63.84 -20.17
C ASN A 84 -2.38 64.51 -20.06
N ALA A 85 -3.41 63.78 -19.63
CA ALA A 85 -4.74 64.35 -19.45
C ALA A 85 -4.82 65.29 -18.23
N LEU A 86 -4.07 65.01 -17.17
CA LEU A 86 -3.96 65.87 -16.00
C LEU A 86 -3.28 67.19 -16.38
N GLU A 87 -2.13 67.13 -17.06
CA GLU A 87 -1.38 68.30 -17.54
C GLU A 87 -2.26 69.21 -18.42
N ASN A 88 -2.93 68.63 -19.42
CA ASN A 88 -3.88 69.38 -20.27
C ASN A 88 -5.03 70.02 -19.46
N SER A 89 -5.49 69.37 -18.39
CA SER A 89 -6.57 69.90 -17.54
C SER A 89 -6.08 71.04 -16.66
N GLU A 90 -4.85 70.95 -16.16
CA GLU A 90 -4.21 72.01 -15.38
C GLU A 90 -3.96 73.26 -16.25
N GLU A 91 -3.47 73.09 -17.48
CA GLU A 91 -3.30 74.21 -18.43
C GLU A 91 -4.63 74.93 -18.73
N LEU A 92 -5.70 74.15 -18.96
CA LEU A 92 -7.04 74.70 -19.19
C LEU A 92 -7.57 75.44 -17.96
N LEU A 93 -7.34 74.90 -16.76
CA LEU A 93 -7.75 75.52 -15.51
C LEU A 93 -7.00 76.82 -15.26
N GLU A 94 -5.70 76.84 -15.49
CA GLU A 94 -4.87 78.04 -15.34
C GLU A 94 -5.29 79.12 -16.34
N PHE A 95 -5.53 78.74 -17.60
CA PHE A 95 -6.03 79.66 -18.62
C PHE A 95 -7.40 80.24 -18.27
N ALA A 96 -8.35 79.41 -17.85
CA ALA A 96 -9.69 79.84 -17.42
C ALA A 96 -9.61 80.80 -16.22
N THR A 97 -8.71 80.52 -15.27
CA THR A 97 -8.50 81.37 -14.10
C THR A 97 -7.94 82.74 -14.50
N ARG A 98 -6.94 82.79 -15.41
CA ARG A 98 -6.39 84.05 -15.92
C ARG A 98 -7.43 84.87 -16.70
N SER A 99 -8.33 84.21 -17.42
CA SER A 99 -9.42 84.89 -18.14
C SER A 99 -10.45 85.53 -17.21
N LEU A 100 -10.67 84.98 -16.02
CA LEU A 100 -11.59 85.54 -15.02
C LEU A 100 -11.08 86.87 -14.43
N ASP A 101 -9.77 87.12 -14.47
CA ASP A 101 -9.15 88.34 -13.92
C ASP A 101 -9.11 89.52 -14.90
N ILE A 102 -9.57 89.36 -16.14
CA ILE A 102 -9.64 90.44 -17.14
C ILE A 102 -10.83 91.37 -16.79
N LYS A 103 -10.54 92.62 -16.43
CA LYS A 103 -11.55 93.60 -15.96
C LYS A 103 -12.06 94.54 -17.04
N GLU A 104 -11.38 94.65 -18.19
CA GLU A 104 -11.81 95.52 -19.29
C GLU A 104 -12.58 94.75 -20.38
N PRO A 105 -13.79 95.21 -20.79
CA PRO A 105 -14.64 94.51 -21.76
C PRO A 105 -14.02 94.36 -23.17
N GLU A 106 -13.17 95.29 -23.56
CA GLU A 106 -12.51 95.28 -24.87
C GLU A 106 -11.34 94.28 -24.92
N GLU A 107 -10.54 94.18 -23.86
CA GLU A 107 -9.49 93.16 -23.72
C GLU A 107 -10.08 91.75 -23.59
N PHE A 108 -11.19 91.60 -22.88
CA PHE A 108 -11.92 90.33 -22.81
C PHE A 108 -12.39 89.89 -24.20
N SER A 109 -12.90 90.82 -25.01
CA SER A 109 -13.31 90.57 -26.41
C SER A 109 -12.12 90.29 -27.35
N LYS A 110 -10.93 90.78 -27.02
CA LYS A 110 -9.69 90.51 -27.78
C LYS A 110 -9.07 89.16 -27.42
N CYS A 111 -9.11 88.80 -26.14
CA CYS A 111 -8.83 87.44 -25.67
C CYS A 111 -9.81 86.45 -26.33
N HIS A 112 -11.07 86.86 -26.48
CA HIS A 112 -12.12 86.15 -27.21
C HIS A 112 -11.84 85.96 -28.72
N SER A 113 -11.09 86.85 -29.37
CA SER A 113 -10.84 86.74 -30.81
C SER A 113 -9.48 86.13 -31.19
N LEU A 114 -8.45 86.21 -30.33
CA LEU A 114 -7.09 85.75 -30.63
C LEU A 114 -6.73 84.34 -30.12
N GLY A 115 -7.47 83.78 -29.16
CA GLY A 115 -7.24 82.40 -28.68
C GLY A 115 -8.50 81.57 -28.46
N LEU A 116 -9.67 82.20 -28.54
CA LEU A 116 -10.92 81.59 -28.09
C LEU A 116 -11.66 80.78 -29.17
N PHE A 117 -11.36 80.99 -30.45
CA PHE A 117 -12.08 80.29 -31.52
C PHE A 117 -11.66 78.82 -31.67
N SER A 118 -10.47 78.42 -31.19
CA SER A 118 -10.09 76.99 -31.20
C SER A 118 -10.40 76.27 -29.89
N VAL A 119 -10.38 76.96 -28.73
CA VAL A 119 -10.53 76.32 -27.42
C VAL A 119 -11.95 76.45 -26.84
N ILE A 120 -12.67 77.56 -27.09
CA ILE A 120 -14.00 77.82 -26.47
C ILE A 120 -15.18 77.57 -27.42
N GLN A 121 -14.96 77.48 -28.74
CA GLN A 121 -16.03 76.99 -29.62
C GLN A 121 -16.44 75.54 -29.31
N ASP A 122 -15.56 74.74 -28.69
CA ASP A 122 -15.92 73.42 -28.16
C ASP A 122 -16.58 73.49 -26.77
N CYS A 123 -16.57 74.62 -26.05
CA CYS A 123 -17.11 74.73 -24.68
C CYS A 123 -18.44 75.51 -24.59
N THR A 124 -18.94 76.13 -25.66
CA THR A 124 -20.17 76.96 -25.64
C THR A 124 -21.42 76.31 -26.24
N GLN A 125 -21.34 75.02 -26.59
CA GLN A 125 -22.51 74.14 -26.48
C GLN A 125 -22.41 73.36 -25.16
N GLN A 126 -23.50 73.39 -24.40
CA GLN A 126 -23.75 72.73 -23.11
C GLN A 126 -23.55 71.19 -23.09
N TYR A 127 -22.92 70.62 -24.11
CA TYR A 127 -22.70 69.18 -24.31
C TYR A 127 -21.23 68.74 -24.40
N ARG A 128 -20.23 69.64 -24.26
CA ARG A 128 -18.81 69.28 -24.52
C ARG A 128 -17.74 69.63 -23.49
N VAL A 129 -18.05 70.23 -22.32
CA VAL A 129 -17.09 70.17 -21.18
C VAL A 129 -16.82 68.70 -20.78
N THR A 130 -17.84 67.84 -20.97
CA THR A 130 -17.79 66.37 -20.89
C THR A 130 -16.94 65.67 -21.96
N MET A 131 -16.35 66.40 -22.93
CA MET A 131 -15.45 65.83 -23.95
C MET A 131 -13.98 65.90 -23.59
N ALA A 132 -13.57 66.69 -22.58
CA ALA A 132 -12.16 66.77 -22.22
C ALA A 132 -11.64 65.38 -21.85
N SER A 133 -10.43 65.04 -22.28
CA SER A 133 -9.86 63.69 -22.13
C SER A 133 -9.93 63.19 -20.69
N ALA A 134 -9.72 64.08 -19.72
CA ALA A 134 -9.84 63.79 -18.29
C ALA A 134 -11.22 63.28 -17.85
N PHE A 135 -12.32 63.81 -18.41
CA PHE A 135 -13.69 63.37 -18.06
C PHE A 135 -14.08 62.02 -18.67
N ARG A 136 -13.29 61.49 -19.61
CA ARG A 136 -13.48 60.18 -20.24
C ARG A 136 -12.54 59.09 -19.70
N LEU A 137 -11.62 59.44 -18.81
CA LEU A 137 -10.66 58.48 -18.26
C LEU A 137 -11.32 57.59 -17.19
N SER A 138 -11.14 56.29 -17.36
CA SER A 138 -11.44 55.32 -16.29
C SER A 138 -10.34 55.37 -15.23
N LEU A 139 -10.69 55.75 -14.00
CA LEU A 139 -9.80 55.75 -12.84
C LEU A 139 -9.64 54.36 -12.19
N LYS A 140 -10.06 53.30 -12.87
CA LYS A 140 -9.81 51.91 -12.45
C LYS A 140 -8.60 51.35 -13.20
N PRO A 141 -7.64 50.71 -12.51
CA PRO A 141 -6.56 50.00 -13.16
C PRO A 141 -7.11 48.99 -14.18
N LYS A 142 -6.59 49.01 -15.41
CA LYS A 142 -7.02 48.08 -16.47
C LYS A 142 -6.59 46.64 -16.23
N VAL A 143 -5.56 46.44 -15.41
CA VAL A 143 -5.04 45.13 -15.03
C VAL A 143 -4.97 45.02 -13.51
N SER A 144 -5.21 43.83 -12.99
CA SER A 144 -5.06 43.50 -11.56
C SER A 144 -3.63 43.06 -11.26
N GLU A 145 -3.16 43.35 -10.05
CA GLU A 145 -1.91 42.82 -9.48
C GLU A 145 -1.93 41.29 -9.30
N ASN A 146 -3.11 40.64 -9.39
CA ASN A 146 -3.26 39.22 -9.11
C ASN A 146 -2.55 38.32 -10.14
N MET A 147 -1.61 37.50 -9.67
CA MET A 147 -0.86 36.50 -10.46
C MET A 147 -1.16 35.04 -10.05
N THR A 148 -2.18 34.80 -9.22
CA THR A 148 -2.45 33.47 -8.62
C THR A 148 -2.78 32.38 -9.64
N HIS A 149 -3.20 32.74 -10.86
CA HIS A 149 -3.45 31.80 -11.95
C HIS A 149 -2.17 31.10 -12.48
N LEU A 150 -1.00 31.62 -12.11
CA LEU A 150 0.31 31.01 -12.39
C LEU A 150 0.88 30.25 -11.18
N MET A 151 0.11 30.09 -10.10
CA MET A 151 0.53 29.26 -8.97
C MET A 151 0.62 27.81 -9.41
N VAL A 152 1.74 27.18 -9.07
CA VAL A 152 2.02 25.78 -9.39
C VAL A 152 1.82 24.90 -8.16
N ASP A 153 1.27 23.72 -8.37
CA ASP A 153 1.15 22.66 -7.38
C ASP A 153 1.85 21.41 -7.93
N PHE A 154 3.02 21.09 -7.37
CA PHE A 154 3.81 19.92 -7.75
C PHE A 154 3.54 18.69 -6.87
N SER A 155 2.40 18.67 -6.15
CA SER A 155 2.10 17.59 -5.20
C SER A 155 2.01 16.23 -5.89
N GLN A 156 1.45 16.18 -7.11
CA GLN A 156 1.31 14.93 -7.88
C GLN A 156 2.67 14.43 -8.39
N GLU A 157 3.49 15.31 -8.96
CA GLU A 157 4.80 14.99 -9.51
C GLU A 157 5.77 14.56 -8.40
N ARG A 158 5.74 15.22 -7.23
CA ARG A 158 6.52 14.80 -6.06
C ARG A 158 6.11 13.41 -5.58
N GLN A 159 4.82 13.12 -5.55
CA GLN A 159 4.33 11.79 -5.18
C GLN A 159 4.82 10.73 -6.18
N MET A 160 4.80 11.03 -7.48
CA MET A 160 5.34 10.13 -8.50
C MET A 160 6.85 9.88 -8.32
N LEU A 161 7.64 10.93 -8.07
CA LEU A 161 9.09 10.80 -7.82
C LEU A 161 9.40 10.02 -6.53
N GLN A 162 8.61 10.20 -5.47
CA GLN A 162 8.76 9.44 -4.20
C GLN A 162 8.39 7.96 -4.34
N THR A 163 7.64 7.58 -5.38
CA THR A 163 7.33 6.17 -5.67
C THR A 163 8.40 5.45 -6.49
N LEU A 164 9.44 6.16 -6.93
CA LEU A 164 10.59 5.55 -7.61
C LEU A 164 11.28 4.56 -6.66
N LYS A 165 11.32 3.30 -7.08
CA LYS A 165 11.97 2.20 -6.38
C LYS A 165 12.71 1.37 -7.41
N PHE A 166 13.83 0.77 -7.02
CA PHE A 166 14.44 -0.30 -7.82
C PHE A 166 13.38 -1.34 -8.17
N LEU A 167 13.48 -1.91 -9.37
CA LEU A 167 12.57 -2.96 -9.79
C LEU A 167 12.78 -4.16 -8.84
N PRO A 168 11.76 -4.56 -8.06
CA PRO A 168 11.90 -5.66 -7.12
C PRO A 168 12.17 -6.95 -7.89
N VAL A 169 13.02 -7.84 -7.35
CA VAL A 169 13.16 -9.18 -7.92
C VAL A 169 11.77 -9.83 -7.91
N PRO A 170 11.23 -10.24 -9.07
CA PRO A 170 9.91 -10.84 -9.11
C PRO A 170 9.88 -12.08 -8.23
N LYS A 171 8.84 -12.22 -7.39
CA LYS A 171 8.65 -13.43 -6.58
C LYS A 171 8.45 -14.65 -7.49
N ALA A 172 8.79 -15.83 -6.97
CA ALA A 172 8.51 -17.08 -7.68
C ALA A 172 6.99 -17.22 -7.91
N PRO A 173 6.53 -17.47 -9.15
CA PRO A 173 5.14 -17.80 -9.43
C PRO A 173 4.73 -19.09 -8.72
N GLU A 174 3.46 -19.20 -8.34
CA GLU A 174 2.88 -20.45 -7.85
C GLU A 174 2.11 -21.11 -8.99
N ILE A 175 2.59 -22.27 -9.47
CA ILE A 175 1.80 -23.09 -10.38
C ILE A 175 0.59 -23.61 -9.61
N ASP A 176 -0.61 -23.36 -10.14
CA ASP A 176 -1.86 -23.86 -9.55
C ASP A 176 -2.23 -25.19 -10.24
N PRO A 177 -2.00 -26.35 -9.59
CA PRO A 177 -2.26 -27.63 -10.21
C PRO A 177 -3.76 -27.87 -10.51
N VAL A 178 -4.65 -27.16 -9.83
CA VAL A 178 -6.11 -27.29 -10.00
C VAL A 178 -6.59 -26.55 -11.26
N GLU A 179 -5.94 -25.44 -11.60
CA GLU A 179 -6.22 -24.66 -12.82
C GLU A 179 -5.40 -25.14 -14.02
N CYS A 180 -4.39 -25.99 -13.81
CA CYS A 180 -3.69 -26.67 -14.89
C CYS A 180 -4.63 -27.65 -15.62
N LEU A 181 -4.65 -27.59 -16.95
CA LEU A 181 -5.49 -28.45 -17.78
C LEU A 181 -4.63 -29.40 -18.58
N VAL A 182 -4.97 -30.69 -18.52
CA VAL A 182 -4.32 -31.72 -19.33
C VAL A 182 -5.35 -32.27 -20.31
N ALA A 183 -5.12 -32.08 -21.61
CA ALA A 183 -6.05 -32.48 -22.66
C ALA A 183 -5.30 -33.06 -23.86
N ASP A 184 -5.54 -34.35 -24.16
CA ASP A 184 -5.05 -35.11 -25.31
C ASP A 184 -3.54 -35.02 -25.62
N ASN A 185 -3.13 -33.99 -26.34
CA ASN A 185 -1.76 -33.69 -26.79
C ASN A 185 -1.30 -32.30 -26.33
N SER A 186 -1.96 -31.74 -25.32
CA SER A 186 -1.66 -30.42 -24.78
C SER A 186 -1.74 -30.40 -23.26
N VAL A 187 -0.85 -29.63 -22.67
CA VAL A 187 -0.86 -29.32 -21.24
C VAL A 187 -0.86 -27.81 -21.13
N THR A 188 -1.92 -27.27 -20.52
CA THR A 188 -1.99 -25.87 -20.11
C THR A 188 -1.53 -25.79 -18.67
N VAL A 189 -0.39 -25.15 -18.45
CA VAL A 189 0.10 -24.84 -17.12
C VAL A 189 -0.41 -23.45 -16.76
N ALA A 190 -1.11 -23.34 -15.65
CA ALA A 190 -1.59 -22.08 -15.10
C ALA A 190 -0.83 -21.78 -13.81
N TRP A 191 -0.44 -20.53 -13.62
CA TRP A 191 0.22 -20.04 -12.43
C TRP A 191 -0.38 -18.72 -11.99
N ARG A 192 -0.13 -18.37 -10.74
CA ARG A 192 -0.51 -17.08 -10.16
C ARG A 192 0.71 -16.48 -9.48
N MET A 193 0.73 -15.16 -9.41
CA MET A 193 1.67 -14.50 -8.53
C MET A 193 1.09 -14.49 -7.11
N PRO A 194 1.88 -14.80 -6.06
CA PRO A 194 1.43 -14.69 -4.67
C PRO A 194 0.93 -13.28 -4.33
N GLU A 195 1.49 -12.26 -4.98
CA GLU A 195 1.12 -10.85 -4.88
C GLU A 195 1.05 -10.26 -6.30
N GLU A 196 0.09 -9.37 -6.57
CA GLU A 196 0.00 -8.70 -7.88
C GLU A 196 1.21 -7.76 -8.08
N ASP A 197 2.04 -8.07 -9.07
CA ASP A 197 3.18 -7.24 -9.48
C ASP A 197 3.01 -6.78 -10.92
N ASN A 198 2.68 -5.48 -11.07
CA ASN A 198 2.48 -4.83 -12.37
C ASN A 198 3.80 -4.50 -13.09
N LYS A 199 4.96 -4.83 -12.49
CA LYS A 199 6.30 -4.61 -13.06
C LYS A 199 6.87 -5.86 -13.72
N ILE A 200 6.14 -6.97 -13.72
CA ILE A 200 6.51 -8.18 -14.46
C ILE A 200 6.39 -7.88 -15.96
N ASP A 201 7.49 -8.06 -16.68
CA ASP A 201 7.51 -7.92 -18.13
C ASP A 201 7.07 -9.21 -18.82
N HIS A 202 7.60 -10.36 -18.42
CA HIS A 202 7.27 -11.67 -19.00
C HIS A 202 7.56 -12.83 -18.03
N PHE A 203 7.13 -14.04 -18.39
CA PHE A 203 7.43 -15.28 -17.70
C PHE A 203 8.27 -16.21 -18.56
N VAL A 204 9.10 -17.00 -17.89
CA VAL A 204 9.87 -18.10 -18.48
C VAL A 204 9.33 -19.40 -17.88
N MET A 205 8.85 -20.31 -18.73
CA MET A 205 8.46 -21.65 -18.32
C MET A 205 9.51 -22.66 -18.79
N GLU A 206 9.90 -23.55 -17.88
CA GLU A 206 10.72 -24.70 -18.21
C GLU A 206 9.95 -26.00 -17.98
N TYR A 207 10.14 -26.97 -18.87
CA TYR A 207 9.53 -28.27 -18.75
C TYR A 207 10.47 -29.41 -19.13
N ARG A 208 10.17 -30.61 -18.64
CA ARG A 208 10.87 -31.84 -19.03
C ARG A 208 10.01 -33.09 -18.83
N LYS A 209 10.32 -34.15 -19.57
CA LYS A 209 9.61 -35.44 -19.51
C LYS A 209 10.28 -36.39 -18.53
N THR A 210 9.48 -37.02 -17.67
CA THR A 210 9.96 -38.02 -16.70
C THR A 210 9.14 -39.31 -16.76
N ASN A 211 9.72 -40.40 -16.26
CA ASN A 211 9.10 -41.72 -16.21
C ASN A 211 8.54 -42.07 -14.82
N PHE A 212 8.68 -41.17 -13.83
CA PHE A 212 8.29 -41.37 -12.45
C PHE A 212 7.63 -40.11 -11.87
N ASP A 213 6.79 -40.31 -10.87
CA ASP A 213 6.10 -39.24 -10.14
C ASP A 213 7.03 -38.60 -9.07
N GLY A 214 6.88 -37.30 -8.82
CA GLY A 214 7.57 -36.56 -7.77
C GLY A 214 8.88 -35.84 -8.14
N LEU A 215 9.52 -35.24 -7.13
CA LEU A 215 10.65 -34.31 -7.24
C LEU A 215 11.84 -34.86 -8.07
N PRO A 216 12.60 -33.97 -8.75
CA PRO A 216 13.84 -34.32 -9.45
C PRO A 216 14.79 -35.19 -8.61
N ARG A 217 15.11 -36.41 -9.04
CA ARG A 217 16.25 -37.15 -8.49
C ARG A 217 17.54 -36.50 -8.99
N VAL A 218 18.47 -36.20 -8.07
CA VAL A 218 19.74 -35.46 -8.32
C VAL A 218 20.64 -36.07 -9.42
N LYS A 219 20.39 -37.32 -9.84
CA LYS A 219 21.17 -38.07 -10.84
C LYS A 219 20.61 -38.11 -12.27
N ASP A 220 19.50 -37.43 -12.58
CA ASP A 220 18.91 -37.46 -13.92
C ASP A 220 19.33 -36.21 -14.73
N GLU A 221 20.35 -36.35 -15.59
CA GLU A 221 20.99 -35.32 -16.43
C GLU A 221 20.10 -34.78 -17.58
N ARG A 222 18.77 -34.90 -17.51
CA ARG A 222 17.90 -34.38 -18.58
C ARG A 222 17.76 -32.87 -18.49
N CYS A 223 18.24 -32.16 -19.52
CA CYS A 223 18.11 -30.71 -19.68
C CYS A 223 16.64 -30.28 -19.69
N TRP A 224 16.36 -29.14 -19.06
CA TRP A 224 15.07 -28.46 -19.15
C TRP A 224 14.90 -27.84 -20.54
N GLU A 225 13.72 -28.01 -21.14
CA GLU A 225 13.32 -27.25 -22.34
C GLU A 225 12.70 -25.93 -21.89
N MET A 226 13.12 -24.81 -22.49
CA MET A 226 12.74 -23.45 -22.08
C MET A 226 11.78 -22.82 -23.08
N ILE A 227 10.76 -22.14 -22.55
CA ILE A 227 9.84 -21.26 -23.27
C ILE A 227 9.88 -19.89 -22.60
N ASP A 228 10.26 -18.88 -23.37
CA ASP A 228 10.45 -17.51 -22.91
C ASP A 228 9.40 -16.56 -23.50
N ASN A 229 9.32 -15.34 -22.97
CA ASN A 229 8.45 -14.24 -23.39
C ASN A 229 6.95 -14.53 -23.26
N ILE A 230 6.55 -15.30 -22.25
CA ILE A 230 5.14 -15.56 -21.96
C ILE A 230 4.55 -14.33 -21.26
N LYS A 231 3.59 -13.65 -21.90
CA LYS A 231 2.94 -12.43 -21.34
C LYS A 231 1.70 -12.73 -20.48
N GLY A 232 1.21 -13.97 -20.49
CA GLY A 232 0.05 -14.42 -19.70
C GLY A 232 0.48 -15.20 -18.46
N SER A 233 -0.49 -15.45 -17.56
CA SER A 233 -0.33 -16.30 -16.37
C SER A 233 -0.65 -17.78 -16.64
N GLU A 234 -0.74 -18.14 -17.91
CA GLU A 234 -0.95 -19.51 -18.36
C GLU A 234 -0.24 -19.71 -19.71
N TYR A 235 0.20 -20.94 -19.96
CA TYR A 235 0.75 -21.31 -21.27
C TYR A 235 0.32 -22.72 -21.65
N THR A 236 -0.17 -22.87 -22.88
CA THR A 236 -0.56 -24.17 -23.45
C THR A 236 0.58 -24.74 -24.29
N LEU A 237 1.27 -25.73 -23.73
CA LEU A 237 2.20 -26.56 -24.48
C LEU A 237 1.40 -27.54 -25.34
N SER A 238 1.48 -27.40 -26.66
CA SER A 238 0.72 -28.21 -27.63
C SER A 238 1.63 -29.14 -28.45
N GLY A 239 1.05 -30.17 -29.09
CA GLY A 239 1.81 -31.10 -29.92
C GLY A 239 2.54 -32.21 -29.14
N LEU A 240 2.15 -32.46 -27.89
CA LEU A 240 2.72 -33.52 -27.07
C LEU A 240 2.38 -34.91 -27.63
N LYS A 241 3.32 -35.86 -27.46
CA LYS A 241 3.04 -37.26 -27.80
C LYS A 241 2.06 -37.82 -26.77
N PHE A 242 0.96 -38.38 -27.26
CA PHE A 242 -0.01 -39.14 -26.47
C PHE A 242 0.73 -40.23 -25.66
N ASP A 243 0.31 -40.43 -24.40
CA ASP A 243 0.90 -41.37 -23.43
C ASP A 243 2.21 -40.90 -22.74
N SER A 244 2.39 -39.58 -22.58
CA SER A 244 3.48 -39.02 -21.77
C SER A 244 3.11 -39.08 -20.29
N LYS A 245 3.47 -40.20 -19.62
CA LYS A 245 2.98 -40.52 -18.27
C LYS A 245 3.18 -39.40 -17.23
N TYR A 246 4.35 -38.74 -17.21
CA TYR A 246 4.64 -37.65 -16.26
C TYR A 246 5.46 -36.52 -16.90
N MET A 247 5.07 -35.26 -16.65
CA MET A 247 5.81 -34.07 -17.08
C MET A 247 6.03 -33.12 -15.91
N ASN A 248 7.25 -32.63 -15.74
CA ASN A 248 7.58 -31.61 -14.74
C ASN A 248 7.58 -30.23 -15.39
N PHE A 249 7.01 -29.25 -14.68
CA PHE A 249 6.96 -27.84 -15.08
C PHE A 249 7.44 -26.95 -13.95
N ARG A 250 8.18 -25.89 -14.28
CA ARG A 250 8.52 -24.79 -13.38
C ARG A 250 8.46 -23.47 -14.12
N VAL A 251 8.08 -22.41 -13.44
CA VAL A 251 7.91 -21.07 -14.05
C VAL A 251 8.61 -20.03 -13.20
N ARG A 252 9.24 -19.02 -13.83
CA ARG A 252 9.74 -17.82 -13.15
C ARG A 252 9.19 -16.56 -13.79
N ALA A 253 9.10 -15.50 -13.00
CA ALA A 253 8.73 -14.17 -13.48
C ALA A 253 9.99 -13.32 -13.75
N CYS A 254 9.93 -12.50 -14.79
CA CYS A 254 11.01 -11.61 -15.20
C CYS A 254 10.48 -10.17 -15.29
N ASN A 255 11.24 -9.22 -14.76
CA ASN A 255 11.03 -7.79 -15.01
C ASN A 255 12.10 -7.27 -15.98
N LYS A 256 12.13 -5.97 -16.26
CA LYS A 256 13.10 -5.37 -17.18
C LYS A 256 14.57 -5.48 -16.74
N ALA A 257 14.84 -5.71 -15.46
CA ALA A 257 16.19 -5.70 -14.89
C ALA A 257 16.69 -7.10 -14.45
N VAL A 258 15.80 -7.99 -14.00
CA VAL A 258 16.19 -9.26 -13.37
C VAL A 258 15.10 -10.34 -13.49
N ALA A 259 15.54 -11.60 -13.56
CA ALA A 259 14.68 -12.77 -13.48
C ALA A 259 14.60 -13.28 -12.03
N GLY A 260 13.39 -13.57 -11.56
CA GLY A 260 13.13 -14.15 -10.25
C GLY A 260 13.49 -15.63 -10.15
N GLU A 261 13.24 -16.20 -8.97
CA GLU A 261 13.38 -17.65 -8.75
C GLU A 261 12.31 -18.45 -9.48
N TYR A 262 12.61 -19.72 -9.76
CA TYR A 262 11.63 -20.66 -10.31
C TYR A 262 10.65 -21.11 -9.22
N SER A 263 9.41 -21.34 -9.62
CA SER A 263 8.39 -22.02 -8.84
C SER A 263 8.87 -23.39 -8.39
N ASP A 264 8.26 -23.91 -7.31
CA ASP A 264 8.34 -25.33 -7.02
C ASP A 264 7.86 -26.13 -8.24
N PRO A 265 8.60 -27.18 -8.64
CA PRO A 265 8.25 -27.93 -9.83
C PRO A 265 6.99 -28.76 -9.60
N VAL A 266 6.03 -28.67 -10.53
CA VAL A 266 4.80 -29.47 -10.49
C VAL A 266 4.88 -30.59 -11.51
N THR A 267 4.48 -31.80 -11.10
CA THR A 267 4.31 -32.94 -12.00
C THR A 267 2.86 -33.06 -12.44
N LEU A 268 2.60 -33.01 -13.75
CA LEU A 268 1.27 -33.23 -14.33
C LEU A 268 1.23 -34.58 -15.07
N GLU A 269 0.12 -35.30 -14.88
CA GLU A 269 -0.13 -36.63 -15.45
C GLU A 269 -1.11 -36.53 -16.63
N THR A 270 -0.74 -37.06 -17.80
CA THR A 270 -1.62 -37.09 -18.99
C THR A 270 -2.47 -38.37 -19.03
N LYS A 271 -3.44 -38.52 -18.11
CA LYS A 271 -4.41 -39.64 -18.12
C LYS A 271 -5.52 -39.39 -19.16
N GLY A 272 -5.70 -40.30 -20.13
CA GLY A 272 -6.77 -40.19 -21.14
C GLY A 272 -8.17 -40.52 -20.60
N ASP A 273 -9.20 -39.76 -21.03
CA ASP A 273 -10.58 -39.76 -20.50
C ASP A 273 -11.30 -41.13 -20.38
N THR A 274 -12.28 -41.17 -19.46
CA THR A 274 -13.15 -42.30 -19.07
C THR A 274 -14.15 -42.68 -20.18
N ALA A 275 -14.35 -43.97 -20.42
CA ALA A 275 -15.28 -44.47 -21.43
C ALA A 275 -16.69 -44.72 -20.85
N ILE A 276 -17.74 -44.50 -21.64
CA ILE A 276 -19.14 -44.74 -21.26
C ILE A 276 -19.52 -46.18 -21.60
N GLU A 277 -19.94 -46.94 -20.59
CA GLU A 277 -20.16 -48.40 -20.67
C GLU A 277 -21.64 -48.83 -20.55
N ASN A 278 -22.49 -48.06 -19.87
CA ASN A 278 -23.92 -48.36 -19.63
C ASN A 278 -24.71 -47.09 -19.23
N GLY A 279 -26.04 -47.16 -19.19
CA GLY A 279 -26.90 -46.08 -18.68
C GLY A 279 -27.28 -44.97 -19.67
N GLN A 280 -28.02 -43.98 -19.18
CA GLN A 280 -28.42 -42.78 -19.92
C GLN A 280 -27.52 -41.59 -19.56
N HIS A 281 -26.97 -40.95 -20.59
CA HIS A 281 -25.99 -39.87 -20.45
C HIS A 281 -26.41 -38.66 -21.27
N TYR A 282 -26.29 -37.48 -20.69
CA TYR A 282 -26.61 -36.21 -21.34
C TYR A 282 -25.51 -35.19 -21.09
N TRP A 283 -25.11 -34.47 -22.14
CA TRP A 283 -24.22 -33.32 -22.01
C TRP A 283 -24.58 -32.23 -23.01
N GLU A 284 -24.28 -30.98 -22.69
CA GLU A 284 -24.45 -29.84 -23.58
C GLU A 284 -23.09 -29.27 -23.99
N VAL A 285 -22.99 -28.86 -25.26
CA VAL A 285 -21.82 -28.20 -25.82
C VAL A 285 -22.23 -26.84 -26.36
N LYS A 286 -21.54 -25.80 -25.91
CA LYS A 286 -21.66 -24.44 -26.43
C LYS A 286 -20.40 -24.11 -27.23
N ALA A 287 -20.56 -23.85 -28.53
CA ALA A 287 -19.44 -23.36 -29.33
C ALA A 287 -19.14 -21.90 -28.99
N GLN A 288 -17.85 -21.54 -29.01
CA GLN A 288 -17.44 -20.15 -28.88
C GLN A 288 -17.75 -19.36 -30.16
N LYS A 289 -17.94 -18.05 -30.02
CA LYS A 289 -18.39 -17.17 -31.12
C LYS A 289 -17.44 -17.12 -32.33
N ASP A 290 -16.17 -17.41 -32.12
CA ASP A 290 -15.09 -17.45 -33.11
C ASP A 290 -14.91 -18.83 -33.77
N CYS A 291 -15.57 -19.87 -33.27
CA CYS A 291 -15.43 -21.22 -33.78
C CYS A 291 -16.14 -21.39 -35.14
N LYS A 292 -15.37 -21.41 -36.22
CA LYS A 292 -15.88 -21.47 -37.60
C LYS A 292 -16.22 -22.88 -38.10
N SER A 293 -15.67 -23.94 -37.50
CA SER A 293 -16.00 -25.33 -37.85
C SER A 293 -15.71 -26.27 -36.69
N TYR A 294 -16.68 -27.13 -36.36
CA TYR A 294 -16.54 -28.09 -35.26
C TYR A 294 -17.45 -29.31 -35.45
N SER A 295 -17.10 -30.41 -34.79
CA SER A 295 -17.93 -31.61 -34.74
C SER A 295 -18.15 -32.06 -33.29
N VAL A 296 -19.39 -32.42 -32.96
CA VAL A 296 -19.78 -32.90 -31.63
C VAL A 296 -20.50 -34.23 -31.76
N GLY A 297 -20.10 -35.24 -31.00
CA GLY A 297 -20.74 -36.54 -31.09
C GLY A 297 -20.13 -37.64 -30.22
N VAL A 298 -20.46 -38.88 -30.56
CA VAL A 298 -20.01 -40.09 -29.90
C VAL A 298 -19.28 -41.00 -30.89
N ALA A 299 -18.26 -41.71 -30.41
CA ALA A 299 -17.61 -42.74 -31.20
C ALA A 299 -17.15 -43.91 -30.34
N TYR A 300 -16.98 -45.07 -30.96
CA TYR A 300 -16.37 -46.21 -30.27
C TYR A 300 -14.91 -45.92 -29.93
N LYS A 301 -14.43 -46.53 -28.85
CA LYS A 301 -13.01 -46.49 -28.44
C LYS A 301 -12.04 -46.94 -29.55
N THR A 302 -12.53 -47.72 -30.52
CA THR A 302 -11.77 -48.25 -31.66
C THR A 302 -11.63 -47.27 -32.83
N LEU A 303 -12.23 -46.08 -32.77
CA LEU A 303 -12.05 -45.05 -33.80
C LEU A 303 -10.56 -44.71 -33.94
N GLY A 304 -10.03 -44.76 -35.16
CA GLY A 304 -8.63 -44.46 -35.42
C GLY A 304 -8.29 -43.01 -35.10
N LYS A 305 -7.07 -42.77 -34.63
CA LYS A 305 -6.56 -41.45 -34.21
C LYS A 305 -6.61 -40.36 -35.29
N PHE A 306 -6.71 -40.75 -36.56
CA PHE A 306 -6.79 -39.86 -37.73
C PHE A 306 -8.16 -39.91 -38.43
N ASP A 307 -9.11 -40.69 -37.91
CA ASP A 307 -10.43 -40.82 -38.50
C ASP A 307 -11.28 -39.59 -38.14
N GLN A 308 -11.91 -38.99 -39.14
CA GLN A 308 -12.82 -37.87 -38.90
C GLN A 308 -14.17 -38.38 -38.41
N LEU A 309 -14.69 -37.75 -37.35
CA LEU A 309 -16.01 -38.04 -36.80
C LEU A 309 -17.09 -37.96 -37.90
N GLY A 310 -17.92 -39.01 -37.98
CA GLY A 310 -19.00 -39.14 -38.95
C GLY A 310 -18.59 -39.71 -40.30
N LYS A 311 -17.29 -39.94 -40.56
CA LYS A 311 -16.83 -40.63 -41.78
C LYS A 311 -16.81 -42.15 -41.66
N THR A 312 -16.69 -42.68 -40.45
CA THR A 312 -16.68 -44.13 -40.19
C THR A 312 -18.03 -44.63 -39.69
N ASN A 313 -18.25 -45.93 -39.75
CA ASN A 313 -19.39 -46.59 -39.11
C ASN A 313 -19.26 -46.67 -37.57
N THR A 314 -18.13 -46.25 -37.01
CA THR A 314 -17.83 -46.25 -35.57
C THR A 314 -18.02 -44.89 -34.92
N SER A 315 -18.53 -43.88 -35.64
CA SER A 315 -18.73 -42.53 -35.13
C SER A 315 -20.04 -41.91 -35.62
N TRP A 316 -20.66 -41.11 -34.74
CA TRP A 316 -21.86 -40.33 -34.99
C TRP A 316 -21.60 -38.91 -34.53
N CYS A 317 -21.78 -37.92 -35.41
CA CYS A 317 -21.59 -36.53 -35.01
C CYS A 317 -22.53 -35.56 -35.71
N ILE A 318 -22.65 -34.39 -35.11
CA ILE A 318 -23.16 -33.18 -35.73
C ILE A 318 -21.96 -32.36 -36.14
N HIS A 319 -21.95 -31.93 -37.40
CA HIS A 319 -20.93 -31.09 -37.96
C HIS A 319 -21.52 -29.71 -38.28
N VAL A 320 -20.84 -28.68 -37.79
CA VAL A 320 -21.15 -27.29 -38.05
C VAL A 320 -19.96 -26.70 -38.80
N ASN A 321 -20.21 -26.04 -39.92
CA ASN A 321 -19.20 -25.28 -40.64
C ASN A 321 -19.79 -23.95 -41.13
N SER A 322 -19.08 -22.87 -40.85
CA SER A 322 -19.45 -21.47 -41.10
C SER A 322 -18.37 -20.70 -41.87
N TRP A 323 -17.45 -21.38 -42.56
CA TRP A 323 -16.34 -20.75 -43.31
C TRP A 323 -16.76 -20.11 -44.65
N LEU A 324 -17.61 -20.78 -45.45
CA LEU A 324 -18.00 -20.33 -46.80
C LEU A 324 -19.49 -20.53 -47.09
N GLN A 325 -20.04 -21.67 -46.65
CA GLN A 325 -21.48 -21.95 -46.62
C GLN A 325 -21.83 -22.45 -45.22
N ASN A 326 -22.83 -21.84 -44.59
CA ASN A 326 -23.33 -22.29 -43.29
C ASN A 326 -23.99 -23.66 -43.46
N THR A 327 -23.28 -24.71 -43.03
CA THR A 327 -23.77 -26.08 -43.08
C THR A 327 -23.93 -26.61 -41.68
N PHE A 328 -25.15 -27.07 -41.39
CA PHE A 328 -25.50 -27.77 -40.16
C PHE A 328 -25.99 -29.16 -40.54
N ALA A 329 -25.21 -30.19 -40.22
CA ALA A 329 -25.50 -31.53 -40.71
C ALA A 329 -25.18 -32.63 -39.70
N ALA A 330 -25.99 -33.68 -39.70
CA ALA A 330 -25.68 -34.94 -39.04
C ALA A 330 -24.82 -35.82 -39.97
N LYS A 331 -23.77 -36.42 -39.43
CA LYS A 331 -22.82 -37.28 -40.16
C LYS A 331 -22.65 -38.63 -39.47
N HIS A 332 -22.68 -39.69 -40.27
CA HIS A 332 -22.37 -41.05 -39.86
C HIS A 332 -22.02 -41.90 -41.08
N ASN A 333 -20.95 -42.71 -40.98
CA ASN A 333 -20.54 -43.62 -42.05
C ASN A 333 -20.45 -42.97 -43.43
N ASN A 334 -19.84 -41.77 -43.48
CA ASN A 334 -19.65 -40.94 -44.67
C ASN A 334 -20.96 -40.46 -45.33
N LYS A 335 -22.12 -40.66 -44.67
CA LYS A 335 -23.40 -40.07 -45.06
C LYS A 335 -23.63 -38.76 -44.32
N VAL A 336 -24.17 -37.78 -45.04
CA VAL A 336 -24.45 -36.44 -44.52
C VAL A 336 -25.92 -36.13 -44.69
N LYS A 337 -26.59 -35.70 -43.62
CA LYS A 337 -27.97 -35.20 -43.66
C LYS A 337 -28.00 -33.76 -43.15
N VAL A 338 -28.28 -32.82 -44.04
CA VAL A 338 -28.43 -31.40 -43.70
C VAL A 338 -29.67 -31.22 -42.84
N LEU A 339 -29.56 -30.34 -41.85
CA LEU A 339 -30.62 -30.02 -40.91
C LEU A 339 -31.19 -28.65 -41.26
N ASP A 340 -32.45 -28.62 -41.65
CA ASP A 340 -33.18 -27.39 -42.03
C ASP A 340 -33.59 -26.56 -40.81
N VAL A 341 -32.63 -26.26 -39.93
CA VAL A 341 -32.79 -25.42 -38.75
C VAL A 341 -31.54 -24.55 -38.58
N PRO A 342 -31.68 -23.33 -38.04
CA PRO A 342 -30.52 -22.52 -37.70
C PRO A 342 -29.64 -23.23 -36.66
N VAL A 343 -28.33 -23.00 -36.75
CA VAL A 343 -27.36 -23.54 -35.79
C VAL A 343 -27.69 -22.99 -34.39
N PRO A 344 -28.01 -23.84 -33.41
CA PRO A 344 -28.36 -23.36 -32.07
C PRO A 344 -27.11 -22.91 -31.31
N GLU A 345 -27.27 -21.98 -30.38
CA GLU A 345 -26.16 -21.54 -29.50
C GLU A 345 -25.62 -22.66 -28.61
N LYS A 346 -26.45 -23.67 -28.30
CA LYS A 346 -26.08 -24.85 -27.52
C LYS A 346 -26.56 -26.12 -28.20
N ILE A 347 -25.73 -27.16 -28.17
CA ILE A 347 -26.04 -28.49 -28.69
C ILE A 347 -26.04 -29.48 -27.53
N GLY A 348 -27.20 -30.00 -27.18
CA GLY A 348 -27.32 -31.15 -26.29
C GLY A 348 -27.04 -32.46 -27.02
N VAL A 349 -26.29 -33.36 -26.41
CA VAL A 349 -26.08 -34.74 -26.84
C VAL A 349 -26.64 -35.66 -25.76
N PHE A 350 -27.53 -36.55 -26.17
CA PHE A 350 -28.13 -37.55 -25.29
C PHE A 350 -27.82 -38.95 -25.83
N CYS A 351 -27.26 -39.80 -24.99
CA CYS A 351 -26.93 -41.18 -25.29
C CYS A 351 -27.68 -42.10 -24.32
N ASP A 352 -28.47 -43.04 -24.84
CA ASP A 352 -29.18 -44.05 -24.06
C ASP A 352 -28.65 -45.42 -24.45
N PHE A 353 -27.95 -46.10 -23.54
CA PHE A 353 -27.41 -47.45 -23.77
C PHE A 353 -28.43 -48.57 -23.50
N ASP A 354 -29.50 -48.29 -22.74
CA ASP A 354 -30.42 -49.31 -22.23
C ASP A 354 -31.65 -49.48 -23.14
N GLY A 355 -32.06 -48.42 -23.83
CA GLY A 355 -33.09 -48.45 -24.88
C GLY A 355 -32.47 -48.52 -26.27
N ALA A 356 -32.82 -49.52 -27.09
CA ALA A 356 -32.30 -49.68 -28.45
C ALA A 356 -32.80 -48.63 -29.49
N CYS A 357 -32.91 -47.34 -29.13
CA CYS A 357 -33.33 -46.24 -30.02
C CYS A 357 -32.72 -44.87 -29.64
N VAL A 358 -32.59 -43.99 -30.64
CA VAL A 358 -31.47 -43.05 -30.84
C VAL A 358 -31.66 -41.63 -30.30
N GLU A 359 -30.53 -41.00 -29.94
CA GLU A 359 -30.21 -39.57 -29.82
C GLU A 359 -31.43 -38.63 -29.91
N LYS A 360 -31.91 -38.16 -28.76
CA LYS A 360 -32.86 -37.05 -28.69
C LYS A 360 -32.07 -35.75 -28.56
N LYS A 361 -32.16 -34.86 -29.55
CA LYS A 361 -31.60 -33.49 -29.47
C LYS A 361 -32.69 -32.43 -29.44
N LYS A 362 -32.64 -31.53 -28.45
CA LYS A 362 -33.50 -30.35 -28.35
C LYS A 362 -32.88 -29.22 -29.14
N VAL A 363 -33.45 -28.87 -30.28
CA VAL A 363 -33.11 -27.65 -31.01
C VAL A 363 -34.35 -26.76 -30.98
N THR A 364 -34.23 -25.60 -30.33
CA THR A 364 -35.29 -24.57 -30.21
C THR A 364 -36.68 -25.11 -29.80
N GLY A 365 -36.72 -26.09 -28.89
CA GLY A 365 -37.96 -26.60 -28.27
C GLY A 365 -38.60 -27.83 -28.93
N LYS A 366 -38.04 -28.40 -30.01
CA LYS A 366 -38.48 -29.71 -30.57
C LYS A 366 -37.35 -30.74 -30.64
N TRP A 367 -37.70 -32.01 -30.40
CA TRP A 367 -36.78 -33.15 -30.43
C TRP A 367 -36.78 -33.81 -31.82
N ARG A 368 -35.60 -34.07 -32.41
CA ARG A 368 -35.47 -34.88 -33.65
C ARG A 368 -34.72 -36.19 -33.38
N ASN A 369 -35.12 -37.27 -34.06
CA ASN A 369 -34.62 -38.65 -33.89
C ASN A 369 -33.89 -39.13 -35.17
N PHE A 370 -32.77 -39.84 -35.03
CA PHE A 370 -31.99 -40.42 -36.14
C PHE A 370 -31.85 -41.94 -35.95
N GLY A 371 -32.77 -42.76 -36.47
CA GLY A 371 -32.74 -44.22 -36.22
C GLY A 371 -31.46 -44.95 -36.66
N GLY A 372 -30.96 -45.83 -35.79
CA GLY A 372 -29.83 -46.76 -35.99
C GLY A 372 -29.59 -47.62 -34.74
N LYS A 373 -29.42 -48.94 -34.88
CA LYS A 373 -29.14 -49.86 -33.76
C LYS A 373 -27.65 -49.80 -33.38
N LEU A 374 -27.33 -49.48 -32.14
CA LEU A 374 -25.98 -49.56 -31.56
C LEU A 374 -25.76 -50.96 -30.95
N PRO A 375 -24.76 -51.74 -31.38
CA PRO A 375 -24.32 -52.92 -30.64
C PRO A 375 -23.67 -52.51 -29.30
N LYS A 376 -23.80 -53.35 -28.26
CA LYS A 376 -23.22 -53.09 -26.92
C LYS A 376 -21.69 -52.98 -27.00
N MET A 377 -21.13 -51.76 -27.02
CA MET A 377 -19.70 -51.50 -26.81
C MET A 377 -19.38 -50.04 -26.48
N LEU A 378 -18.33 -49.85 -25.66
CA LEU A 378 -17.78 -48.60 -25.09
C LEU A 378 -17.77 -47.39 -26.04
N LEU A 379 -18.44 -46.30 -25.64
CA LEU A 379 -18.43 -45.01 -26.34
C LEU A 379 -17.53 -43.98 -25.63
N ARG A 380 -16.89 -43.11 -26.40
CA ARG A 380 -16.19 -41.90 -25.96
C ARG A 380 -16.88 -40.66 -26.53
N SER A 381 -16.96 -39.61 -25.73
CA SER A 381 -17.32 -38.27 -26.20
C SER A 381 -16.12 -37.63 -26.90
N TYR A 382 -16.33 -37.05 -28.08
CA TYR A 382 -15.28 -36.35 -28.82
C TYR A 382 -15.70 -34.93 -29.18
N MET A 383 -14.77 -33.98 -29.03
CA MET A 383 -14.85 -32.63 -29.59
C MET A 383 -13.57 -32.37 -30.39
N SER A 384 -13.69 -32.11 -31.69
CA SER A 384 -12.55 -31.75 -32.54
C SER A 384 -12.70 -30.33 -33.05
N LYS A 385 -11.73 -29.47 -32.72
CA LYS A 385 -11.55 -28.12 -33.27
C LYS A 385 -10.42 -28.16 -34.30
N ASN A 386 -10.69 -27.70 -35.52
CA ASN A 386 -9.64 -27.36 -36.47
C ASN A 386 -9.44 -25.83 -36.40
N GLY A 387 -8.46 -25.38 -35.61
CA GLY A 387 -8.08 -23.98 -35.54
C GLY A 387 -7.60 -23.56 -34.16
N THR A 388 -6.42 -22.94 -34.13
CA THR A 388 -5.74 -22.34 -32.98
C THR A 388 -6.58 -21.22 -32.36
N GLY A 389 -7.03 -21.39 -31.12
CA GLY A 389 -7.77 -20.36 -30.38
C GLY A 389 -8.10 -20.84 -28.97
N SER A 390 -7.46 -20.23 -27.98
CA SER A 390 -7.60 -20.52 -26.55
C SER A 390 -9.00 -20.17 -26.03
N SER A 391 -9.52 -20.99 -25.10
CA SER A 391 -10.84 -20.79 -24.51
C SER A 391 -10.76 -20.71 -22.99
N LYS A 392 -10.92 -19.49 -22.46
CA LYS A 392 -11.26 -19.25 -21.05
C LYS A 392 -12.72 -19.65 -20.79
N SER A 393 -12.95 -20.51 -19.81
CA SER A 393 -14.27 -20.72 -19.20
C SER A 393 -14.25 -20.19 -17.77
N LYS A 394 -15.00 -19.11 -17.51
CA LYS A 394 -15.31 -18.65 -16.15
C LYS A 394 -16.19 -19.69 -15.45
N GLY A 395 -15.60 -20.42 -14.50
CA GLY A 395 -16.33 -21.08 -13.42
C GLY A 395 -16.44 -20.10 -12.25
N ASN A 396 -17.66 -19.86 -11.77
CA ASN A 396 -17.89 -19.11 -10.54
C ASN A 396 -17.19 -19.81 -9.37
N ARG A 397 -16.17 -19.17 -8.80
CA ARG A 397 -15.74 -19.39 -7.41
C ARG A 397 -15.85 -18.07 -6.66
N ILE A 398 -16.44 -18.19 -5.48
CA ILE A 398 -16.60 -17.14 -4.47
C ILE A 398 -15.20 -16.70 -4.05
N GLY A 399 -14.83 -15.47 -4.42
CA GLY A 399 -13.66 -14.77 -3.89
C GLY A 399 -14.16 -13.55 -3.11
N PHE A 400 -13.64 -13.37 -1.90
CA PHE A 400 -13.85 -12.17 -1.10
C PHE A 400 -13.18 -10.98 -1.79
N ASP A 401 -13.94 -10.34 -2.66
CA ASP A 401 -13.79 -8.94 -3.01
C ASP A 401 -14.02 -8.11 -1.73
N SER A 402 -13.28 -7.02 -1.51
CA SER A 402 -13.48 -6.13 -0.36
C SER A 402 -14.83 -5.40 -0.40
N THR A 403 -15.66 -5.68 -1.42
CA THR A 403 -17.09 -5.38 -1.49
C THR A 403 -18.01 -6.41 -0.80
N GLN A 404 -17.50 -7.57 -0.34
CA GLN A 404 -18.33 -8.61 0.31
C GLN A 404 -18.71 -8.30 1.77
N TRP A 405 -17.99 -7.42 2.48
CA TRP A 405 -18.31 -7.11 3.89
C TRP A 405 -19.59 -6.29 4.07
N ASP A 406 -20.06 -5.59 3.04
CA ASP A 406 -21.34 -4.88 3.12
C ASP A 406 -22.52 -5.78 2.71
N GLY A 407 -22.29 -7.04 2.30
CA GLY A 407 -23.36 -7.95 1.85
C GLY A 407 -24.40 -8.27 2.94
N TRP A 408 -24.01 -8.28 4.22
CA TRP A 408 -24.93 -8.52 5.33
C TRP A 408 -25.76 -7.28 5.70
N PHE A 409 -25.29 -6.08 5.35
CA PHE A 409 -25.93 -4.82 5.77
C PHE A 409 -27.31 -4.64 5.12
N PRO A 410 -27.49 -4.82 3.79
CA PRO A 410 -28.81 -4.87 3.16
C PRO A 410 -29.66 -6.06 3.63
N ILE A 411 -29.05 -7.18 4.01
CA ILE A 411 -29.79 -8.35 4.53
C ILE A 411 -30.39 -8.02 5.89
N ALA A 412 -29.64 -7.38 6.78
CA ALA A 412 -30.12 -6.92 8.08
C ALA A 412 -31.28 -5.91 7.91
N GLU A 413 -31.14 -4.96 6.98
CA GLU A 413 -32.20 -4.01 6.65
C GLU A 413 -33.47 -4.71 6.12
N ASN A 414 -33.32 -5.71 5.24
CA ASN A 414 -34.44 -6.52 4.75
C ASN A 414 -35.12 -7.34 5.86
N MET A 415 -34.40 -7.68 6.92
CA MET A 415 -34.95 -8.32 8.13
C MET A 415 -35.59 -7.33 9.12
N GLY A 416 -35.62 -6.03 8.77
CA GLY A 416 -36.27 -4.98 9.56
C GLY A 416 -35.34 -4.26 10.54
N PHE A 417 -34.03 -4.54 10.53
CA PHE A 417 -33.08 -3.74 11.29
C PHE A 417 -32.92 -2.36 10.64
N GLN A 418 -32.81 -1.33 11.48
CA GLN A 418 -32.25 -0.05 11.06
C GLN A 418 -30.76 -0.10 11.34
N CYS A 419 -29.90 0.15 10.38
CA CYS A 419 -28.46 0.07 10.58
C CYS A 419 -27.76 1.39 10.26
N LEU A 420 -26.70 1.69 11.01
CA LEU A 420 -25.78 2.81 10.78
C LEU A 420 -24.38 2.27 10.58
N LYS A 421 -23.75 2.66 9.47
CA LYS A 421 -22.33 2.43 9.19
C LYS A 421 -21.55 3.69 9.59
N ILE A 422 -20.48 3.50 10.36
CA ILE A 422 -19.56 4.58 10.77
C ILE A 422 -18.19 4.28 10.17
N GLU A 423 -17.75 5.19 9.31
CA GLU A 423 -16.49 5.09 8.57
C GLU A 423 -15.62 6.30 8.85
N SER A 424 -14.31 6.09 8.79
CA SER A 424 -13.33 7.16 8.87
C SER A 424 -12.13 6.85 7.98
N LYS A 425 -11.28 7.86 7.76
CA LYS A 425 -10.01 7.67 7.07
C LYS A 425 -9.18 6.60 7.75
N ASP A 426 -8.53 5.77 6.95
CA ASP A 426 -7.67 4.69 7.43
C ASP A 426 -6.35 5.24 7.98
N PRO A 427 -6.15 5.30 9.31
CA PRO A 427 -4.93 5.85 9.89
C PRO A 427 -3.73 4.92 9.71
N ARG A 428 -3.93 3.67 9.29
CA ARG A 428 -2.84 2.71 9.01
C ARG A 428 -2.09 3.05 7.73
N LEU A 429 -2.71 3.84 6.86
CA LEU A 429 -2.15 4.32 5.61
C LEU A 429 -1.66 5.77 5.71
N ASP A 430 -1.83 6.41 6.87
CA ASP A 430 -1.27 7.74 7.14
C ASP A 430 0.22 7.61 7.47
N GLY A 431 1.03 8.42 6.82
CA GLY A 431 2.47 8.54 7.05
C GLY A 431 2.94 9.99 6.95
N ILE A 432 4.22 10.23 7.20
CA ILE A 432 4.81 11.59 7.07
C ILE A 432 4.65 12.10 5.62
N ASP A 433 4.84 11.22 4.65
CA ASP A 433 4.85 11.57 3.21
C ASP A 433 3.47 11.48 2.55
N SER A 434 2.46 10.89 3.21
CA SER A 434 1.14 10.66 2.61
C SER A 434 0.04 10.67 3.67
N LEU A 435 -1.07 11.35 3.39
CA LEU A 435 -2.30 11.21 4.19
C LEU A 435 -3.32 10.48 3.34
N SER A 436 -3.84 9.37 3.84
CA SER A 436 -4.81 8.56 3.14
C SER A 436 -6.15 9.28 2.96
N GLY A 437 -6.77 9.08 1.80
CA GLY A 437 -8.16 9.44 1.52
C GLY A 437 -9.13 8.26 1.70
N THR A 438 -8.61 7.05 1.87
CA THR A 438 -9.41 5.82 1.92
C THR A 438 -10.19 5.76 3.22
N GLU A 439 -11.52 5.69 3.13
CA GLU A 439 -12.37 5.43 4.29
C GLU A 439 -12.50 3.93 4.53
N ILE A 440 -12.45 3.52 5.81
CA ILE A 440 -12.66 2.14 6.26
C ILE A 440 -13.83 2.08 7.26
N PRO A 441 -14.56 0.95 7.30
CA PRO A 441 -15.58 0.73 8.31
C PRO A 441 -14.94 0.55 9.69
N LEU A 442 -15.46 1.27 10.67
CA LEU A 442 -15.01 1.20 12.07
C LEU A 442 -16.06 0.58 12.98
N HIS A 443 -17.31 0.99 12.81
CA HIS A 443 -18.42 0.50 13.61
C HIS A 443 -19.68 0.35 12.76
N TYR A 444 -20.47 -0.66 13.08
CA TYR A 444 -21.84 -0.77 12.63
C TYR A 444 -22.76 -0.82 13.85
N VAL A 445 -23.85 -0.06 13.81
CA VAL A 445 -24.85 -0.05 14.87
C VAL A 445 -26.20 -0.37 14.25
N CYS A 446 -26.72 -1.56 14.55
CA CYS A 446 -28.00 -2.03 14.05
C CYS A 446 -29.02 -2.07 15.18
N LYS A 447 -30.25 -1.61 14.92
CA LYS A 447 -31.33 -1.49 15.88
C LYS A 447 -32.56 -2.22 15.36
N LEU A 448 -33.18 -3.02 16.22
CA LEU A 448 -34.47 -3.65 15.97
C LEU A 448 -35.34 -3.50 17.22
N ALA A 449 -36.47 -2.81 17.07
CA ALA A 449 -37.35 -2.43 18.18
C ALA A 449 -36.60 -1.73 19.32
N THR A 450 -36.51 -2.36 20.49
CA THR A 450 -35.84 -1.84 21.70
C THR A 450 -34.39 -2.30 21.87
N HIS A 451 -33.89 -3.16 20.96
CA HIS A 451 -32.55 -3.73 21.05
C HIS A 451 -31.60 -3.08 20.05
N ALA A 452 -30.32 -3.00 20.42
CA ALA A 452 -29.25 -2.54 19.56
C ALA A 452 -28.08 -3.52 19.59
N VAL A 453 -27.52 -3.80 18.42
CA VAL A 453 -26.32 -4.59 18.21
C VAL A 453 -25.23 -3.63 17.75
N HIS A 454 -24.13 -3.60 18.50
CA HIS A 454 -22.94 -2.80 18.15
C HIS A 454 -21.86 -3.75 17.67
N VAL A 455 -21.55 -3.68 16.38
CA VAL A 455 -20.45 -4.42 15.76
C VAL A 455 -19.24 -3.47 15.67
N VAL A 456 -18.12 -3.90 16.22
CA VAL A 456 -16.86 -3.16 16.23
C VAL A 456 -15.90 -3.86 15.28
N VAL A 457 -15.36 -3.13 14.32
CA VAL A 457 -14.42 -3.67 13.34
C VAL A 457 -13.01 -3.48 13.88
N PHE A 458 -12.31 -4.59 14.10
CA PHE A 458 -10.90 -4.60 14.45
C PHE A 458 -10.07 -4.78 13.18
N HIS A 459 -9.01 -3.99 13.08
CA HIS A 459 -8.07 -3.97 11.97
C HIS A 459 -6.69 -4.35 12.48
N GLU A 460 -5.99 -5.20 11.74
CA GLU A 460 -4.61 -5.57 12.04
C GLU A 460 -3.66 -4.42 11.67
N ARG A 461 -2.61 -4.22 12.49
CA ARG A 461 -1.56 -3.21 12.29
C ARG A 461 -0.16 -3.83 12.35
N SER A 462 0.86 -3.09 11.88
CA SER A 462 2.22 -3.60 11.63
C SER A 462 2.93 -4.16 12.87
N GLY A 463 2.52 -3.75 14.07
CA GLY A 463 3.01 -4.29 15.34
C GLY A 463 2.38 -5.61 15.80
N ASN A 464 1.64 -6.33 14.94
CA ASN A 464 0.92 -7.58 15.27
C ASN A 464 -0.07 -7.43 16.44
N TYR A 465 -0.88 -6.37 16.39
CA TYR A 465 -1.95 -6.11 17.34
C TYR A 465 -3.23 -5.73 16.61
N LEU A 466 -4.36 -5.80 17.31
CA LEU A 466 -5.66 -5.43 16.77
C LEU A 466 -6.02 -4.01 17.20
N TRP A 467 -6.49 -3.20 16.26
CA TRP A 467 -6.91 -1.83 16.49
C TRP A 467 -8.36 -1.61 16.09
N HIS A 468 -9.12 -0.85 16.87
CA HIS A 468 -10.42 -0.33 16.45
C HIS A 468 -10.43 1.19 16.50
N GLY A 469 -11.23 1.80 15.62
CA GLY A 469 -11.33 3.24 15.52
C GLY A 469 -12.25 3.91 16.55
N HIS A 470 -12.31 5.24 16.47
CA HIS A 470 -13.23 6.06 17.24
C HIS A 470 -14.59 6.12 16.53
N LEU A 471 -15.67 5.92 17.29
CA LEU A 471 -17.02 6.20 16.84
C LEU A 471 -17.28 7.71 16.83
N ARG A 472 -17.06 8.37 15.69
CA ARG A 472 -17.34 9.80 15.51
C ARG A 472 -18.51 10.01 14.54
N LEU A 473 -19.64 10.47 15.08
CA LEU A 473 -20.83 10.77 14.28
C LEU A 473 -20.61 12.01 13.39
N LYS A 474 -20.82 11.86 12.08
CA LYS A 474 -20.84 12.97 11.11
C LYS A 474 -22.07 13.87 11.37
N GLY A 475 -22.02 15.15 11.00
CA GLY A 475 -23.02 16.16 11.41
C GLY A 475 -24.47 15.87 10.98
N HIS A 476 -24.66 15.08 9.93
CA HIS A 476 -25.97 14.68 9.41
C HIS A 476 -26.54 13.41 10.09
N MET A 477 -25.78 12.74 10.95
CA MET A 477 -26.20 11.47 11.57
C MET A 477 -27.12 11.71 12.77
N ASP A 478 -28.12 10.84 12.95
CA ASP A 478 -29.03 10.90 14.09
C ASP A 478 -28.33 10.50 15.40
N ARG A 479 -28.11 11.49 16.26
CA ARG A 479 -27.50 11.31 17.59
C ARG A 479 -28.42 10.59 18.59
N LYS A 480 -29.70 10.43 18.28
CA LYS A 480 -30.70 9.74 19.11
C LYS A 480 -30.96 8.30 18.65
N PHE A 481 -30.27 7.84 17.60
CA PHE A 481 -30.47 6.51 17.03
C PHE A 481 -30.40 5.40 18.09
N VAL A 482 -29.32 5.44 18.89
CA VAL A 482 -29.12 4.66 20.11
C VAL A 482 -28.48 5.54 21.19
N PRO A 483 -28.51 5.12 22.47
CA PRO A 483 -27.76 5.79 23.54
C PRO A 483 -26.24 5.55 23.39
N PHE A 484 -25.57 6.24 22.44
CA PHE A 484 -24.15 6.03 22.11
C PHE A 484 -23.20 6.06 23.32
N ARG A 485 -23.52 6.85 24.36
CA ARG A 485 -22.72 6.92 25.61
C ARG A 485 -22.73 5.62 26.44
N LYS A 486 -23.67 4.71 26.18
CA LYS A 486 -23.77 3.41 26.85
C LYS A 486 -23.01 2.30 26.09
N LEU A 487 -22.51 2.57 24.90
CA LEU A 487 -21.70 1.61 24.14
C LEU A 487 -20.35 1.43 24.84
N GLN A 488 -19.90 0.18 24.95
CA GLN A 488 -18.62 -0.15 25.58
C GLN A 488 -17.42 0.30 24.72
N PHE A 489 -17.59 0.24 23.40
CA PHE A 489 -16.56 0.59 22.43
C PHE A 489 -16.85 1.91 21.73
N GLY A 490 -15.79 2.52 21.18
CA GLY A 490 -15.90 3.67 20.30
C GLY A 490 -15.82 5.03 20.99
N ARG A 491 -15.66 5.12 22.31
CA ARG A 491 -15.36 6.40 22.99
C ARG A 491 -13.98 6.94 22.62
N TYR A 492 -13.02 6.04 22.43
CA TYR A 492 -11.66 6.30 21.96
C TYR A 492 -11.29 5.17 20.99
N PRO A 493 -10.29 5.37 20.10
CA PRO A 493 -9.61 4.25 19.45
C PRO A 493 -9.00 3.34 20.51
N GLY A 494 -8.87 2.05 20.20
CA GLY A 494 -8.32 1.06 21.11
C GLY A 494 -7.38 0.08 20.42
N ALA A 495 -6.37 -0.38 21.15
CA ALA A 495 -5.42 -1.40 20.72
C ALA A 495 -5.40 -2.57 21.70
N PHE A 496 -5.39 -3.77 21.15
CA PHE A 496 -5.53 -5.04 21.87
C PHE A 496 -4.48 -6.01 21.37
N ASP A 497 -3.97 -6.83 22.27
CA ASP A 497 -3.14 -7.96 21.84
C ASP A 497 -3.98 -8.92 20.98
N ARG A 498 -3.32 -9.62 20.05
CA ARG A 498 -4.01 -10.54 19.15
C ARG A 498 -4.42 -11.79 19.95
N PRO A 499 -5.73 -12.03 20.18
CA PRO A 499 -6.14 -13.21 20.95
C PRO A 499 -6.03 -14.45 20.08
N GLU A 500 -5.67 -15.57 20.69
CA GLU A 500 -5.94 -16.87 20.10
C GLU A 500 -7.44 -17.14 20.11
N LEU A 501 -8.01 -17.56 18.97
CA LEU A 501 -9.43 -17.81 18.84
C LEU A 501 -9.77 -19.30 18.97
N GLN A 502 -10.96 -19.59 19.48
CA GLN A 502 -11.55 -20.92 19.52
C GLN A 502 -12.98 -20.88 18.99
N GLN A 503 -13.40 -21.92 18.29
CA GLN A 503 -14.75 -22.07 17.80
C GLN A 503 -15.66 -22.61 18.91
N VAL A 504 -16.80 -21.96 19.11
CA VAL A 504 -17.85 -22.35 20.04
C VAL A 504 -19.20 -22.23 19.37
N THR A 505 -20.16 -23.05 19.80
CA THR A 505 -21.55 -22.96 19.35
C THR A 505 -22.40 -22.31 20.44
N ILE A 506 -22.96 -21.15 20.16
CA ILE A 506 -23.84 -20.41 21.10
C ILE A 506 -25.22 -20.33 20.45
N ASP A 507 -26.24 -20.90 21.09
CA ASP A 507 -27.62 -20.94 20.58
C ASP A 507 -27.75 -21.48 19.14
N GLY A 508 -26.88 -22.44 18.76
CA GLY A 508 -26.82 -23.02 17.43
C GLY A 508 -26.03 -22.21 16.39
N LEU A 509 -25.40 -21.10 16.81
CA LEU A 509 -24.50 -20.30 15.98
C LEU A 509 -23.04 -20.66 16.27
N ASP A 510 -22.32 -21.08 15.22
CA ASP A 510 -20.88 -21.30 15.30
C ASP A 510 -20.14 -19.97 15.21
N VAL A 511 -19.45 -19.59 16.30
CA VAL A 511 -18.73 -18.32 16.42
C VAL A 511 -17.30 -18.56 16.90
N LEU A 512 -16.39 -17.64 16.57
CA LEU A 512 -15.04 -17.61 17.09
C LEU A 512 -14.98 -16.63 18.28
N ILE A 513 -14.49 -17.10 19.42
CA ILE A 513 -14.27 -16.27 20.62
C ILE A 513 -12.80 -16.35 21.05
N PRO A 514 -12.28 -15.37 21.80
CA PRO A 514 -10.98 -15.51 22.46
C PRO A 514 -10.91 -16.77 23.33
N LYS A 515 -9.78 -17.47 23.32
CA LYS A 515 -9.51 -18.61 24.22
C LYS A 515 -9.57 -18.20 25.68
N ASP A 516 -9.11 -17.00 26.00
CA ASP A 516 -9.25 -16.35 27.30
C ASP A 516 -10.12 -15.08 27.16
N PRO A 517 -11.45 -15.20 27.30
CA PRO A 517 -12.33 -14.04 27.26
C PRO A 517 -12.09 -13.07 28.43
N GLY A 518 -11.58 -13.55 29.57
CA GLY A 518 -11.33 -12.72 30.75
C GLY A 518 -10.24 -11.71 30.46
N HIS A 519 -9.10 -12.19 29.96
CA HIS A 519 -7.99 -11.34 29.56
C HIS A 519 -8.39 -10.26 28.54
N PHE A 520 -9.13 -10.65 27.49
CA PHE A 520 -9.61 -9.71 26.48
C PHE A 520 -10.49 -8.60 27.08
N LEU A 521 -11.35 -8.93 28.05
CA LEU A 521 -12.21 -7.96 28.73
C LEU A 521 -11.44 -7.06 29.71
N GLU A 522 -10.38 -7.57 30.34
CA GLU A 522 -9.48 -6.80 31.22
C GLU A 522 -8.63 -5.77 30.45
N GLU A 523 -8.34 -6.03 29.17
CA GLU A 523 -7.64 -5.08 28.29
C GLU A 523 -8.50 -3.86 27.94
N VAL A 524 -9.83 -4.00 27.85
CA VAL A 524 -10.75 -2.94 27.38
C VAL A 524 -10.53 -1.58 28.07
N PRO A 525 -10.51 -1.46 29.41
CA PRO A 525 -10.29 -0.16 30.08
C PRO A 525 -8.90 0.44 29.81
N HIS A 526 -7.90 -0.39 29.48
CA HIS A 526 -6.51 0.01 29.24
C HIS A 526 -6.15 0.07 27.75
N SER A 527 -7.12 -0.18 26.87
CA SER A 527 -6.90 -0.30 25.42
C SER A 527 -6.69 1.04 24.73
N ARG A 528 -6.94 2.18 25.40
CA ARG A 528 -6.99 3.51 24.76
C ARG A 528 -5.74 3.77 23.90
N PHE A 529 -5.97 4.09 22.65
CA PHE A 529 -4.93 4.29 21.65
C PHE A 529 -4.84 5.75 21.18
N ILE A 530 -3.62 6.27 21.05
CA ILE A 530 -3.32 7.60 20.54
C ILE A 530 -2.51 7.45 19.25
N GLU A 531 -3.04 7.99 18.16
CA GLU A 531 -2.32 8.07 16.88
C GLU A 531 -1.18 9.09 16.94
N CYS A 532 -0.17 8.83 16.13
CA CYS A 532 0.77 9.89 15.83
C CYS A 532 0.10 11.04 15.07
N ARG A 533 0.56 12.27 15.33
CA ARG A 533 0.02 13.48 14.70
C ARG A 533 0.69 13.75 13.37
N TYR A 534 0.50 12.87 12.39
CA TYR A 534 1.18 12.94 11.08
C TYR A 534 1.02 14.29 10.37
N LYS A 535 -0.16 14.92 10.46
CA LYS A 535 -0.41 16.23 9.86
C LYS A 535 0.47 17.32 10.48
N GLU A 536 0.54 17.37 11.81
CA GLU A 536 1.35 18.31 12.56
C GLU A 536 2.85 18.01 12.42
N ALA A 537 3.23 16.74 12.44
CA ALA A 537 4.60 16.29 12.22
C ALA A 537 5.11 16.71 10.82
N ARG A 538 4.29 16.54 9.78
CA ARG A 538 4.62 17.01 8.44
C ARG A 538 4.79 18.52 8.37
N ALA A 539 3.93 19.30 9.03
CA ALA A 539 4.08 20.75 9.10
C ALA A 539 5.37 21.15 9.85
N PHE A 540 5.72 20.43 10.91
CA PHE A 540 6.98 20.61 11.62
C PHE A 540 8.19 20.31 10.72
N LEU A 541 8.20 19.20 9.98
CA LEU A 541 9.29 18.82 9.08
C LEU A 541 9.41 19.71 7.84
N GLN A 542 8.32 20.36 7.42
CA GLN A 542 8.35 21.41 6.38
C GLN A 542 9.04 22.69 6.88
N GLN A 543 8.93 23.00 8.16
CA GLN A 543 9.55 24.18 8.77
C GLN A 543 11.00 23.91 9.22
N TYR A 544 11.24 22.72 9.77
CA TYR A 544 12.52 22.27 10.30
C TYR A 544 12.90 21.00 9.54
N LEU A 545 13.72 21.17 8.50
CA LEU A 545 14.15 20.09 7.60
C LEU A 545 14.64 18.87 8.40
N ASP A 546 14.17 17.69 8.00
CA ASP A 546 14.62 16.45 8.63
C ASP A 546 16.10 16.20 8.32
N ASP A 547 16.83 15.71 9.32
CA ASP A 547 18.23 15.33 9.13
C ASP A 547 18.26 13.91 8.54
N ASN A 548 18.51 13.86 7.23
CA ASN A 548 18.64 12.63 6.45
C ASN A 548 20.11 12.31 6.15
N SER A 549 21.05 12.83 6.94
CA SER A 549 22.45 12.40 6.86
C SER A 549 22.57 10.89 7.15
N VAL A 550 23.63 10.28 6.63
CA VAL A 550 23.93 8.86 6.84
C VAL A 550 23.99 8.54 8.34
N ASP A 551 24.60 9.41 9.13
CA ASP A 551 24.72 9.24 10.58
C ASP A 551 23.36 9.32 11.28
N ALA A 552 22.50 10.26 10.89
CA ALA A 552 21.16 10.40 11.43
C ALA A 552 20.27 9.18 11.08
N MET A 553 20.32 8.70 9.84
CA MET A 553 19.62 7.49 9.42
C MET A 553 20.13 6.26 10.17
N ALA A 554 21.44 6.13 10.32
CA ALA A 554 22.06 5.02 11.04
C ALA A 554 21.69 5.06 12.54
N PHE A 555 21.66 6.25 13.16
CA PHE A 555 21.19 6.41 14.53
C PHE A 555 19.72 5.99 14.68
N ARG A 556 18.81 6.48 13.82
CA ARG A 556 17.38 6.08 13.89
C ARG A 556 17.21 4.57 13.77
N LYS A 557 17.96 3.92 12.86
CA LYS A 557 17.95 2.46 12.71
C LYS A 557 18.38 1.77 14.01
N ARG A 558 19.52 2.15 14.59
CA ARG A 558 20.03 1.55 15.82
C ARG A 558 19.11 1.80 17.02
N ALA A 559 18.57 3.01 17.15
CA ALA A 559 17.62 3.36 18.19
C ALA A 559 16.31 2.56 18.07
N LYS A 560 15.81 2.32 16.84
CA LYS A 560 14.68 1.40 16.59
C LYS A 560 15.00 -0.02 17.03
N GLU A 561 16.15 -0.57 16.63
CA GLU A 561 16.57 -1.92 17.03
C GLU A 561 16.73 -2.05 18.55
N LEU A 562 17.31 -1.04 19.20
CA LEU A 562 17.45 -0.99 20.65
C LEU A 562 16.09 -0.93 21.37
N LEU A 563 15.17 -0.10 20.88
CA LEU A 563 13.83 0.01 21.43
C LEU A 563 13.03 -1.30 21.25
N GLN A 564 13.16 -1.98 20.10
CA GLN A 564 12.57 -3.31 19.86
C GLN A 564 13.06 -4.35 20.88
N LEU A 565 14.37 -4.39 21.12
CA LEU A 565 14.97 -5.31 22.08
C LEU A 565 14.53 -5.00 23.51
N ALA A 566 14.50 -3.72 23.89
CA ALA A 566 14.05 -3.28 25.20
C ALA A 566 12.57 -3.60 25.45
N ALA A 567 11.71 -3.31 24.46
CA ALA A 567 10.29 -3.60 24.52
C ALA A 567 10.03 -5.10 24.67
N LYS A 568 10.70 -5.93 23.88
CA LYS A 568 10.61 -7.39 23.99
C LYS A 568 11.01 -7.87 25.39
N THR A 569 12.14 -7.39 25.91
CA THR A 569 12.68 -7.79 27.22
C THR A 569 11.73 -7.42 28.36
N LEU A 570 11.19 -6.20 28.35
CA LEU A 570 10.25 -5.73 29.37
C LEU A 570 8.88 -6.44 29.28
N ASN A 571 8.40 -6.72 28.07
CA ASN A 571 7.17 -7.49 27.84
C ASN A 571 7.28 -8.92 28.34
N GLU A 572 8.41 -9.60 28.08
CA GLU A 572 8.68 -10.95 28.60
C GLU A 572 8.73 -10.97 30.14
N LEU A 573 9.20 -9.88 30.76
CA LEU A 573 9.14 -9.71 32.21
C LEU A 573 7.76 -9.30 32.73
N GLY A 574 6.81 -8.93 31.87
CA GLY A 574 5.53 -8.34 32.26
C GLY A 574 5.71 -7.06 33.08
N VAL A 575 6.59 -6.16 32.63
CA VAL A 575 6.83 -4.83 33.24
C VAL A 575 6.28 -3.77 32.30
N PRO A 576 5.21 -3.04 32.68
CA PRO A 576 4.71 -1.92 31.90
C PRO A 576 5.76 -0.81 31.77
N PHE A 577 5.91 -0.28 30.56
CA PHE A 577 6.84 0.81 30.26
C PHE A 577 6.26 1.72 29.18
N TRP A 578 6.73 2.96 29.11
CA TRP A 578 6.34 3.93 28.07
C TRP A 578 7.55 4.65 27.47
N LEU A 579 7.36 5.26 26.30
CA LEU A 579 8.34 6.17 25.72
C LEU A 579 8.47 7.40 26.60
N SER A 580 9.67 7.72 27.06
CA SER A 580 9.94 8.87 27.92
C SER A 580 10.77 9.93 27.19
N SER A 581 10.97 11.09 27.83
CA SER A 581 11.90 12.15 27.42
C SER A 581 12.00 12.39 25.90
N GLY A 582 13.20 12.26 25.31
CA GLY A 582 13.45 12.61 23.91
C GLY A 582 12.76 11.66 22.95
N THR A 583 12.57 10.41 23.37
CA THR A 583 11.86 9.38 22.61
C THR A 583 10.36 9.70 22.50
N CYS A 584 9.72 10.10 23.60
CA CYS A 584 8.33 10.56 23.62
C CYS A 584 8.14 11.84 22.81
N LEU A 585 9.06 12.81 22.93
CA LEU A 585 9.02 14.05 22.17
C LEU A 585 9.13 13.77 20.66
N GLY A 586 10.03 12.87 20.25
CA GLY A 586 10.20 12.45 18.86
C GLY A 586 8.93 11.87 18.27
N TRP A 587 8.33 10.89 18.96
CA TRP A 587 7.03 10.34 18.60
C TRP A 587 5.98 11.46 18.45
N TYR A 588 5.79 12.30 19.47
CA TYR A 588 4.67 13.24 19.48
C TYR A 588 4.83 14.42 18.52
N ARG A 589 6.05 14.93 18.34
CA ARG A 589 6.35 16.14 17.56
C ARG A 589 6.53 15.83 16.08
N GLN A 590 7.22 14.74 15.75
CA GLN A 590 7.71 14.48 14.40
C GLN A 590 7.46 13.04 13.92
N CYS A 591 6.68 12.24 14.65
CA CYS A 591 6.36 10.84 14.31
C CYS A 591 7.59 9.98 14.00
N SER A 592 8.73 10.30 14.60
CA SER A 592 10.02 9.68 14.30
C SER A 592 11.00 9.85 15.45
N ILE A 593 12.11 9.12 15.41
CA ILE A 593 13.20 9.26 16.38
C ILE A 593 13.96 10.56 16.10
N ILE A 594 14.25 11.34 17.15
CA ILE A 594 15.03 12.58 17.04
C ILE A 594 16.50 12.21 16.79
N PRO A 595 17.09 12.56 15.63
CA PRO A 595 18.40 12.03 15.23
C PRO A 595 19.56 12.49 16.11
N TYR A 596 19.42 13.63 16.79
CA TYR A 596 20.44 14.22 17.66
C TYR A 596 20.22 13.95 19.15
N SER A 597 19.25 13.10 19.54
CA SER A 597 19.00 12.73 20.95
C SER A 597 20.13 11.88 21.55
N LYS A 598 20.75 11.01 20.73
CA LYS A 598 21.86 10.10 21.07
C LYS A 598 21.50 8.91 21.98
N ASP A 599 20.32 8.88 22.56
CA ASP A 599 19.81 7.83 23.43
C ASP A 599 18.35 7.44 23.12
N VAL A 600 17.92 6.34 23.72
CA VAL A 600 16.52 5.89 23.78
C VAL A 600 16.09 5.98 25.25
N ASP A 601 14.96 6.63 25.50
CA ASP A 601 14.47 6.92 26.84
C ASP A 601 13.16 6.17 27.10
N LEU A 602 13.12 5.39 28.18
CA LEU A 602 11.93 4.71 28.66
C LEU A 602 11.58 5.16 30.07
N GLY A 603 10.29 5.12 30.38
CA GLY A 603 9.76 5.32 31.73
C GLY A 603 9.13 4.04 32.27
N ILE A 604 9.31 3.79 33.56
CA ILE A 604 8.68 2.70 34.30
C ILE A 604 8.16 3.26 35.63
N PHE A 605 6.96 2.88 36.07
CA PHE A 605 6.53 3.26 37.42
C PHE A 605 7.32 2.46 38.44
N ILE A 606 7.75 3.10 39.52
CA ILE A 606 8.58 2.42 40.51
C ILE A 606 7.88 1.23 41.18
N GLN A 607 6.55 1.27 41.27
CA GLN A 607 5.73 0.15 41.77
C GLN A 607 5.81 -1.10 40.89
N ASP A 608 6.17 -0.94 39.60
CA ASP A 608 6.33 -2.02 38.62
C ASP A 608 7.79 -2.50 38.51
N TYR A 609 8.71 -1.92 39.30
CA TYR A 609 10.11 -2.35 39.33
C TYR A 609 10.23 -3.82 39.72
N LYS A 610 11.03 -4.56 38.94
CA LYS A 610 11.43 -5.93 39.24
C LYS A 610 12.97 -6.00 39.35
N PRO A 611 13.52 -6.72 40.36
CA PRO A 611 14.97 -6.85 40.52
C PRO A 611 15.62 -7.54 39.32
N ASP A 612 14.87 -8.38 38.59
CA ASP A 612 15.34 -9.15 37.44
C ASP A 612 15.56 -8.30 36.18
N ILE A 613 15.12 -7.04 36.15
CA ILE A 613 15.27 -6.15 34.99
C ILE A 613 16.72 -6.11 34.51
N ILE A 614 17.67 -5.87 35.43
CA ILE A 614 19.10 -5.76 35.08
C ILE A 614 19.60 -7.06 34.43
N LEU A 615 19.29 -8.20 35.05
CA LEU A 615 19.73 -9.50 34.57
C LEU A 615 19.10 -9.85 33.20
N ALA A 616 17.81 -9.53 33.01
CA ALA A 616 17.13 -9.78 31.75
C ALA A 616 17.75 -8.98 30.60
N PHE A 617 18.03 -7.68 30.82
CA PHE A 617 18.72 -6.85 29.83
C PHE A 617 20.14 -7.36 29.53
N GLN A 618 20.90 -7.75 30.56
CA GLN A 618 22.22 -8.36 30.37
C GLN A 618 22.15 -9.64 29.52
N ASN A 619 21.20 -10.52 29.81
CA ASN A 619 20.98 -11.76 29.05
C ASN A 619 20.52 -11.48 27.60
N ALA A 620 19.79 -10.38 27.38
CA ALA A 620 19.41 -9.91 26.05
C ALA A 620 20.57 -9.26 25.26
N GLY A 621 21.76 -9.17 25.86
CA GLY A 621 22.95 -8.58 25.23
C GLY A 621 23.08 -7.06 25.42
N LEU A 622 22.38 -6.49 26.41
CA LEU A 622 22.47 -5.08 26.80
C LEU A 622 23.12 -4.98 28.18
N PRO A 623 24.46 -4.86 28.26
CA PRO A 623 25.14 -4.75 29.55
C PRO A 623 24.75 -3.46 30.26
N LEU A 624 24.61 -3.55 31.58
CA LEU A 624 24.41 -2.40 32.44
C LEU A 624 25.61 -1.45 32.34
N LYS A 625 25.34 -0.17 32.09
CA LYS A 625 26.35 0.90 31.99
C LYS A 625 26.38 1.73 33.26
N HIS A 626 25.21 2.17 33.72
CA HIS A 626 25.09 2.92 34.97
C HIS A 626 23.89 2.42 35.77
N LYS A 627 24.03 2.45 37.09
CA LYS A 627 22.91 2.38 38.03
C LYS A 627 23.06 3.53 39.02
N PHE A 628 22.06 4.40 39.05
CA PHE A 628 22.01 5.52 39.98
C PHE A 628 20.82 5.42 40.92
N GLY A 629 20.98 5.89 42.15
CA GLY A 629 19.93 5.96 43.16
C GLY A 629 19.52 4.62 43.76
N LYS A 630 18.40 4.65 44.48
CA LYS A 630 17.77 3.52 45.18
C LYS A 630 16.34 3.34 44.70
N VAL A 631 15.75 2.16 44.93
CA VAL A 631 14.36 1.86 44.54
C VAL A 631 13.39 2.86 45.19
N GLU A 632 13.70 3.33 46.38
CA GLU A 632 12.91 4.31 47.12
C GLU A 632 13.21 5.77 46.74
N ASP A 633 14.29 6.04 45.98
CA ASP A 633 14.74 7.41 45.70
C ASP A 633 15.65 7.50 44.47
N SER A 634 15.13 8.14 43.43
CA SER A 634 15.89 8.59 42.25
C SER A 634 16.59 7.45 41.47
N LEU A 635 16.01 6.24 41.45
CA LEU A 635 16.48 5.13 40.61
C LEU A 635 16.54 5.50 39.11
N GLU A 636 17.66 5.21 38.48
CA GLU A 636 17.90 5.29 37.04
C GLU A 636 18.79 4.12 36.62
N LEU A 637 18.44 3.46 35.51
CA LEU A 637 19.24 2.39 34.91
C LEU A 637 19.60 2.77 33.47
N SER A 638 20.89 2.75 33.15
CA SER A 638 21.38 2.93 31.78
C SER A 638 22.01 1.65 31.27
N PHE A 639 21.67 1.24 30.06
CA PHE A 639 22.25 0.08 29.38
C PHE A 639 22.99 0.49 28.11
N GLN A 640 24.07 -0.23 27.80
CA GLN A 640 24.88 0.02 26.60
C GLN A 640 24.32 -0.80 25.42
N GLY A 641 23.75 -0.12 24.44
CA GLY A 641 23.40 -0.70 23.15
C GLY A 641 24.61 -0.80 22.20
N LYS A 642 24.36 -1.32 20.99
CA LYS A 642 25.38 -1.40 19.93
C LYS A 642 25.79 0.00 19.45
N ASP A 643 27.04 0.14 19.03
CA ASP A 643 27.64 1.36 18.47
C ASP A 643 27.32 2.63 19.29
N ASP A 644 27.50 2.52 20.61
CA ASP A 644 27.37 3.60 21.58
C ASP A 644 25.96 4.21 21.78
N VAL A 645 24.91 3.65 21.20
CA VAL A 645 23.53 4.09 21.50
C VAL A 645 23.12 3.60 22.90
N LYS A 646 22.77 4.53 23.78
CA LYS A 646 22.42 4.24 25.18
C LYS A 646 20.91 4.07 25.33
N LEU A 647 20.49 3.13 26.17
CA LEU A 647 19.11 3.02 26.67
C LEU A 647 19.08 3.56 28.10
N ASP A 648 18.27 4.57 28.36
CA ASP A 648 18.01 5.08 29.70
C ASP A 648 16.59 4.69 30.15
N ILE A 649 16.49 4.15 31.36
CA ILE A 649 15.24 3.80 32.01
C ILE A 649 15.11 4.67 33.26
N PHE A 650 14.13 5.57 33.23
CA PHE A 650 13.79 6.44 34.34
C PHE A 650 12.62 5.87 35.14
N PHE A 651 12.77 5.80 36.46
CA PHE A 651 11.69 5.34 37.33
C PHE A 651 10.87 6.51 37.86
N PHE A 652 9.55 6.38 37.76
CA PHE A 652 8.60 7.41 38.15
C PHE A 652 7.91 7.05 39.47
N TYR A 653 7.88 8.03 40.35
CA TYR A 653 7.32 7.97 41.69
C TYR A 653 6.04 8.80 41.70
N GLU A 654 4.98 8.21 42.24
CA GLU A 654 3.67 8.83 42.29
C GLU A 654 3.45 9.53 43.64
N GLU A 655 3.13 10.83 43.60
CA GLU A 655 2.80 11.65 44.78
C GLU A 655 1.31 12.03 44.76
N THR A 656 0.80 12.79 45.72
CA THR A 656 -0.64 13.09 45.78
C THR A 656 -1.14 13.88 44.55
N ASP A 657 -0.38 14.88 44.11
CA ASP A 657 -0.76 15.86 43.08
C ASP A 657 0.10 15.82 41.81
N HIS A 658 1.22 15.10 41.85
CA HIS A 658 2.18 15.05 40.74
C HIS A 658 2.85 13.68 40.63
N MET A 659 3.67 13.51 39.60
CA MET A 659 4.61 12.41 39.42
C MET A 659 6.01 12.97 39.29
N TRP A 660 7.03 12.17 39.57
CA TRP A 660 8.40 12.61 39.39
C TRP A 660 9.37 11.48 39.06
N ASN A 661 10.44 11.78 38.33
CA ASN A 661 11.61 10.89 38.24
C ASN A 661 12.86 11.62 38.75
N GLY A 662 13.87 10.83 39.15
CA GLY A 662 15.12 11.36 39.67
C GLY A 662 16.22 11.43 38.61
N GLY A 663 17.29 12.16 38.94
CA GLY A 663 18.56 12.13 38.23
C GLY A 663 19.72 12.36 39.20
N THR A 664 20.87 11.72 38.94
CA THR A 664 22.05 11.81 39.82
C THR A 664 23.29 12.27 39.05
N GLN A 665 23.96 13.32 39.55
CA GLN A 665 25.25 13.75 39.01
C GLN A 665 26.39 12.96 39.66
N ALA A 666 26.91 11.95 38.95
CA ALA A 666 27.94 11.03 39.45
C ALA A 666 29.17 11.73 40.10
N LYS A 667 29.65 12.84 39.51
CA LYS A 667 30.87 13.53 40.01
C LYS A 667 30.69 14.24 41.35
N THR A 668 29.46 14.61 41.71
CA THR A 668 29.19 15.48 42.88
C THR A 668 28.20 14.85 43.86
N GLY A 669 27.54 13.76 43.48
CA GLY A 669 26.44 13.15 44.23
C GLY A 669 25.17 14.01 44.26
N LYS A 670 25.10 15.14 43.54
CA LYS A 670 23.90 15.99 43.50
C LYS A 670 22.73 15.25 42.88
N LYS A 671 21.58 15.31 43.54
CA LYS A 671 20.32 14.75 43.07
C LYS A 671 19.46 15.84 42.42
N PHE A 672 18.66 15.43 41.46
CA PHE A 672 17.69 16.23 40.76
C PHE A 672 16.35 15.49 40.73
N LYS A 673 15.26 16.26 40.73
CA LYS A 673 13.88 15.78 40.67
C LYS A 673 13.16 16.51 39.54
N TYR A 674 12.57 15.75 38.63
CA TYR A 674 11.78 16.28 37.52
C TYR A 674 10.31 16.11 37.84
N LEU A 675 9.56 17.22 37.88
CA LEU A 675 8.14 17.18 38.24
C LEU A 675 7.26 17.07 36.99
N PHE A 676 6.27 16.19 37.04
CA PHE A 676 5.29 15.99 35.97
C PHE A 676 3.89 16.09 36.55
N PRO A 677 2.93 16.69 35.81
CA PRO A 677 1.52 16.49 36.08
C PRO A 677 1.17 14.99 36.09
N LYS A 678 0.10 14.62 36.80
CA LYS A 678 -0.43 13.26 36.76
C LYS A 678 -0.76 12.86 35.32
N PHE A 679 -0.35 11.66 34.93
CA PHE A 679 -0.72 11.08 33.66
C PHE A 679 -1.11 9.60 33.81
N THR A 680 -1.87 9.12 32.83
CA THR A 680 -2.17 7.70 32.63
C THR A 680 -1.46 7.18 31.39
N LEU A 681 -1.45 5.87 31.16
CA LEU A 681 -0.80 5.27 30.00
C LEU A 681 -1.80 4.92 28.90
N CYS A 682 -1.44 5.28 27.67
CA CYS A 682 -2.18 4.99 26.45
C CYS A 682 -1.29 4.20 25.51
N TRP A 683 -1.86 3.32 24.70
CA TRP A 683 -1.14 2.67 23.61
C TRP A 683 -0.90 3.64 22.45
N THR A 684 0.19 3.44 21.73
CA THR A 684 0.45 4.07 20.44
C THR A 684 1.23 3.11 19.55
N GLU A 685 1.37 3.50 18.29
CA GLU A 685 2.32 2.89 17.37
C GLU A 685 3.53 3.81 17.19
N PHE A 686 4.72 3.28 17.41
CA PHE A 686 5.96 3.99 17.14
C PHE A 686 6.97 3.04 16.52
N VAL A 687 7.54 3.44 15.38
CA VAL A 687 8.51 2.65 14.60
C VAL A 687 8.09 1.17 14.44
N ASP A 688 6.82 0.95 14.07
CA ASP A 688 6.17 -0.35 13.86
C ASP A 688 5.97 -1.21 15.12
N MET A 689 5.91 -0.60 16.30
CA MET A 689 5.66 -1.31 17.56
C MET A 689 4.49 -0.70 18.33
N LYS A 690 3.71 -1.57 18.98
CA LYS A 690 2.75 -1.20 20.02
C LYS A 690 3.50 -0.91 21.32
N VAL A 691 3.49 0.33 21.78
CA VAL A 691 4.17 0.80 23.01
C VAL A 691 3.30 1.80 23.76
N HIS A 692 3.56 2.01 25.06
CA HIS A 692 2.84 3.05 25.80
C HIS A 692 3.45 4.44 25.65
N VAL A 693 2.59 5.43 25.87
CA VAL A 693 2.90 6.85 26.02
C VAL A 693 1.99 7.46 27.10
N PRO A 694 2.37 8.59 27.72
CA PRO A 694 1.46 9.34 28.59
C PRO A 694 0.23 9.79 27.82
N CYS A 695 -0.97 9.47 28.29
CA CYS A 695 -2.23 9.90 27.68
C CYS A 695 -2.36 11.44 27.66
N GLU A 696 -1.92 12.08 28.74
CA GLU A 696 -1.79 13.53 28.90
C GLU A 696 -0.48 14.04 28.26
N THR A 697 -0.26 13.65 26.99
CA THR A 697 1.04 13.81 26.31
C THR A 697 1.55 15.25 26.25
N VAL A 698 0.65 16.22 26.01
CA VAL A 698 1.04 17.64 25.92
C VAL A 698 1.56 18.12 27.26
N ASP A 699 0.84 17.83 28.34
CA ASP A 699 1.21 18.27 29.69
C ASP A 699 2.53 17.64 30.13
N TYR A 700 2.73 16.36 29.80
CA TYR A 700 3.99 15.65 30.01
C TYR A 700 5.17 16.30 29.27
N ILE A 701 5.00 16.58 27.97
CA ILE A 701 6.06 17.18 27.14
C ILE A 701 6.31 18.64 27.54
N GLU A 702 5.28 19.43 27.81
CA GLU A 702 5.41 20.81 28.24
C GLU A 702 6.08 20.94 29.60
N ALA A 703 5.86 19.99 30.51
CA ALA A 703 6.60 19.94 31.76
C ALA A 703 8.11 19.75 31.51
N ASN A 704 8.49 18.82 30.63
CA ASN A 704 9.89 18.48 30.41
C ASN A 704 10.66 19.44 29.48
N TYR A 705 9.97 20.04 28.51
CA TYR A 705 10.58 20.84 27.43
C TYR A 705 10.09 22.29 27.36
N GLY A 706 9.10 22.66 28.19
CA GLY A 706 8.50 23.98 28.20
C GLY A 706 7.59 24.25 27.00
N LYS A 707 6.90 25.40 26.99
CA LYS A 707 5.90 25.77 25.97
C LYS A 707 6.45 25.88 24.54
N THR A 708 7.77 25.97 24.41
CA THR A 708 8.49 26.06 23.13
C THR A 708 8.99 24.71 22.61
N TRP A 709 8.52 23.58 23.15
CA TRP A 709 8.91 22.21 22.75
C TRP A 709 8.81 21.91 21.24
N LYS A 710 7.97 22.67 20.52
CA LYS A 710 7.84 22.61 19.06
C LYS A 710 9.07 23.12 18.30
N ILE A 711 9.95 23.88 18.95
CA ILE A 711 11.18 24.40 18.36
C ILE A 711 12.30 23.37 18.63
N PRO A 712 13.02 22.89 17.61
CA PRO A 712 14.16 21.99 17.80
C PRO A 712 15.24 22.63 18.66
N VAL A 713 15.79 21.87 19.60
CA VAL A 713 16.93 22.28 20.44
C VAL A 713 17.97 21.16 20.36
N GLN A 714 19.16 21.45 19.82
CA GLN A 714 20.24 20.48 19.66
C GLN A 714 21.22 20.44 20.84
N THR A 715 21.29 21.53 21.62
CA THR A 715 22.11 21.61 22.82
C THR A 715 21.21 21.54 24.04
N TRP A 716 21.28 20.43 24.78
CA TRP A 716 20.45 20.18 25.94
C TRP A 716 21.31 19.81 27.15
N ASP A 717 21.11 20.51 28.26
CA ASP A 717 21.71 20.17 29.54
C ASP A 717 20.62 19.66 30.49
N TRP A 718 20.61 18.34 30.72
CA TRP A 718 19.56 17.64 31.48
C TRP A 718 19.31 18.22 32.88
N LYS A 719 20.30 18.87 33.50
CA LYS A 719 20.18 19.42 34.85
C LYS A 719 19.69 20.88 34.91
N SER A 720 19.64 21.57 33.78
CA SER A 720 19.38 23.03 33.75
C SER A 720 18.43 23.50 32.65
N SER A 721 18.31 22.74 31.55
CA SER A 721 17.43 23.06 30.42
C SER A 721 15.95 22.69 30.65
N PRO A 722 15.62 21.53 31.26
CA PRO A 722 14.23 21.17 31.56
C PRO A 722 13.62 22.17 32.55
N PRO A 723 12.45 22.77 32.29
CA PRO A 723 11.86 23.75 33.20
C PRO A 723 11.25 23.11 34.46
N ASN A 724 11.06 21.79 34.45
CA ASN A 724 10.54 21.02 35.58
C ASN A 724 11.62 20.41 36.49
N VAL A 725 12.91 20.64 36.22
CA VAL A 725 14.00 20.10 37.05
C VAL A 725 14.21 20.95 38.30
N GLN A 726 14.36 20.29 39.44
CA GLN A 726 14.64 20.91 40.73
C GLN A 726 15.79 20.19 41.45
N PRO A 727 16.65 20.90 42.21
CA PRO A 727 17.59 20.25 43.11
C PRO A 727 16.86 19.40 44.15
N ASN A 728 17.34 18.18 44.39
CA ASN A 728 16.72 17.21 45.33
C ASN A 728 17.68 16.80 46.46
N GLY A 729 18.69 17.62 46.76
CA GLY A 729 19.73 17.33 47.75
C GLY A 729 20.97 16.64 47.17
N ILE A 730 21.73 15.97 48.02
CA ILE A 730 23.02 15.33 47.68
C ILE A 730 23.07 13.97 48.38
N TRP A 731 23.55 12.93 47.68
CA TRP A 731 23.81 11.63 48.28
C TRP A 731 24.94 11.70 49.32
N PRO A 732 24.75 11.13 50.52
CA PRO A 732 25.83 11.01 51.50
C PRO A 732 27.02 10.26 50.91
N ILE A 733 28.25 10.75 51.15
CA ILE A 733 29.48 10.14 50.61
C ILE A 733 29.60 8.66 50.98
N SER A 734 29.14 8.28 52.17
CA SER A 734 29.12 6.88 52.64
C SER A 734 28.26 5.94 51.79
N GLU A 735 27.34 6.47 50.98
CA GLU A 735 26.42 5.69 50.13
C GLU A 735 26.84 5.68 48.66
N TRP A 736 27.90 6.41 48.27
CA TRP A 736 28.26 6.58 46.85
C TRP A 736 28.53 5.26 46.14
N ASP A 737 29.20 4.30 46.79
CA ASP A 737 29.48 2.98 46.22
C ASP A 737 28.19 2.18 45.91
N GLU A 738 27.09 2.48 46.59
CA GLU A 738 25.79 1.84 46.40
C GLU A 738 24.94 2.57 45.34
N VAL A 739 24.90 3.91 45.42
CA VAL A 739 23.95 4.74 44.65
C VAL A 739 24.56 5.37 43.39
N ILE A 740 25.86 5.23 43.17
CA ILE A 740 26.57 5.71 41.98
C ILE A 740 27.44 4.58 41.43
N GLN A 741 26.84 3.69 40.66
CA GLN A 741 27.53 2.54 40.07
C GLN A 741 27.75 2.77 38.58
N LEU A 742 29.02 2.79 38.19
CA LEU A 742 29.49 2.93 36.80
C LEU A 742 30.22 1.63 36.43
N TYR A 743 29.86 1.03 35.29
CA TYR A 743 30.35 -0.28 34.85
C TYR A 743 31.21 -0.20 33.60
#